data_AF-A0A4R5KJ61-F1
#
_entry.id   AF-A0A4R5KJ61-F1
#
_cell.length_a   1.000
_cell.length_b   1.000
_cell.length_c   1.000
_cell.angle_alpha   90.00
_cell.angle_beta   90.00
_cell.angle_gamma   90.00
#
_symmetry.space_group_name_H-M   'P 1'
#
loop_
_entity.id
_entity.type
_entity.pdbx_description
1 polymer ?
#
loop_
_entity_poly.entity_id
_entity_poly.type
_entity_poly.pdbx_seq_one_letter_code
_entity_poly.pdbx_strand_id
1 'polypeptide(L)'
;MIKKNRSWWKDDTISNLIGRKQIDWSIFEYGTHIPMDFHEDFVVANQNIEVPLGQSQRVLLITEGNQFECNLSRINQRKQNREALQIRYDTNSELKDYMIARFNSSYNYLFHKRNQAASTKNPITVPEQYAEYLEFYATDNPFVYELKFITNDIPIPEDHPSIWWVCQGTSYNTQKQEGVLWAPLKNIGGKTQHHWETMKDVKVNDIVLHYSIGALRAVSQVQEAAVERPKPASLPDQQWEETGRLVVTEYHELNPPIPLEAISQDLLQLHITKGPINKKGGVNQGYLFPFTLQGLSIVQNKSKDTPWPEFTLLSEVEEVEQDVELVTLNDEETSAHLQIVKGYIQQQGFTYPELLIENFYISLKTKPFVILAGISGTGKTKLIQKFAEALGATEANGQFTLIPVRPDWNDPSDLIGYKDLSGTFRRGKLTYVLEVASAPENQQKPYFICLDEMNLARVEHYFSDLLSILETQRWQEGRIVTDTVVAEDQVGRNIGIPENVFFIGTVNMDETTHPFSKKVLDRANTIEFNHIQLDNFIGLENAAVSIEEESESLYPTAQFLTSNYIQLKDAYAENKNIIQSTVSQLVKINTILESIHAHVGFRVRDSICFYLIYNERFSLMTPEEAMDMQIMQKILPRIQGNNSVVKKVIIEFLLFSISGSISNSKEYVDGERDIEQLWAKHISENNVKYPQSAKKLIYMLRRLDHDGFTSFWVS
;
A
#
# COMPACT_ATOMS: atom_id res chain seq x y z
N MET A 1 5.63 5.00 -30.56
CA MET A 1 4.84 6.25 -30.44
C MET A 1 3.43 5.81 -30.01
N ILE A 2 2.72 6.51 -29.14
CA ILE A 2 1.37 6.06 -28.73
C ILE A 2 0.34 6.62 -29.71
N LYS A 3 -0.31 5.74 -30.46
CA LYS A 3 -1.38 6.08 -31.42
C LYS A 3 -2.73 5.79 -30.75
N LYS A 4 -3.55 6.82 -30.48
CA LYS A 4 -4.87 6.67 -29.81
C LYS A 4 -5.98 7.30 -30.65
N ASN A 5 -7.03 6.53 -30.96
CA ASN A 5 -8.25 6.99 -31.63
C ASN A 5 -9.50 6.34 -31.00
N ARG A 6 -10.26 7.13 -30.22
CA ARG A 6 -11.47 6.68 -29.51
C ARG A 6 -11.18 5.47 -28.63
N SER A 7 -11.83 4.34 -28.91
CA SER A 7 -11.70 3.07 -28.20
C SER A 7 -10.53 2.22 -28.69
N TRP A 8 -9.73 2.70 -29.64
CA TRP A 8 -8.54 2.01 -30.12
C TRP A 8 -7.27 2.75 -29.73
N TRP A 9 -6.23 2.01 -29.37
CA TRP A 9 -4.89 2.54 -29.34
C TRP A 9 -3.83 1.47 -29.62
N LYS A 10 -2.61 1.89 -29.89
CA LYS A 10 -1.44 1.04 -30.08
C LYS A 10 -0.23 1.71 -29.46
N ASP A 11 0.58 0.89 -28.79
CA ASP A 11 1.91 1.28 -28.35
C ASP A 11 2.95 0.53 -29.21
N ASP A 12 3.70 1.28 -30.03
CA ASP A 12 4.73 0.68 -30.90
C ASP A 12 5.92 0.06 -30.13
N THR A 13 6.01 0.25 -28.80
CA THR A 13 7.03 -0.41 -27.97
C THR A 13 6.71 -1.89 -27.70
N ILE A 14 5.44 -2.29 -27.87
CA ILE A 14 4.99 -3.67 -27.68
C ILE A 14 5.15 -4.43 -29.00
N SER A 15 6.01 -5.44 -29.01
CA SER A 15 6.29 -6.25 -30.20
C SER A 15 5.03 -6.92 -30.73
N ASN A 16 4.86 -6.91 -32.06
CA ASN A 16 3.75 -7.55 -32.80
C ASN A 16 2.33 -7.07 -32.49
N LEU A 17 2.13 -6.09 -31.60
CA LEU A 17 0.81 -5.52 -31.34
C LEU A 17 0.31 -4.75 -32.57
N ILE A 18 -0.85 -5.14 -33.12
CA ILE A 18 -1.50 -4.46 -34.26
C ILE A 18 -2.44 -3.36 -33.74
N GLY A 19 -3.12 -3.63 -32.62
CA GLY A 19 -3.99 -2.66 -31.97
C GLY A 19 -4.67 -3.23 -30.75
N ARG A 20 -5.03 -2.35 -29.82
CA ARG A 20 -5.79 -2.65 -28.62
C ARG A 20 -7.13 -1.92 -28.68
N LYS A 21 -8.21 -2.64 -28.40
CA LYS A 21 -9.60 -2.17 -28.44
C LYS A 21 -10.23 -2.22 -27.05
N GLN A 22 -10.68 -1.09 -26.53
CA GLN A 22 -11.56 -1.02 -25.36
C GLN A 22 -12.88 -1.73 -25.61
N ILE A 23 -13.28 -2.57 -24.67
CA ILE A 23 -14.53 -3.32 -24.74
C ILE A 23 -15.71 -2.35 -24.72
N ASP A 24 -16.63 -2.59 -25.66
CA ASP A 24 -17.92 -1.93 -25.75
C ASP A 24 -18.95 -2.96 -26.23
N TRP A 25 -20.22 -2.55 -26.27
CA TRP A 25 -21.31 -3.45 -26.62
C TRP A 25 -21.15 -4.13 -27.99
N SER A 26 -20.42 -3.53 -28.94
CA SER A 26 -20.27 -4.11 -30.27
C SER A 26 -19.53 -5.45 -30.26
N ILE A 27 -18.59 -5.63 -29.32
CA ILE A 27 -17.79 -6.87 -29.15
C ILE A 27 -18.69 -8.07 -28.86
N PHE A 28 -19.79 -7.87 -28.14
CA PHE A 28 -20.73 -8.93 -27.75
C PHE A 28 -21.82 -9.18 -28.80
N GLU A 29 -22.02 -8.26 -29.75
CA GLU A 29 -23.15 -8.32 -30.69
C GLU A 29 -22.72 -8.70 -32.11
N TYR A 30 -21.74 -8.02 -32.70
CA TYR A 30 -21.39 -8.17 -34.12
C TYR A 30 -19.90 -8.12 -34.44
N GLY A 31 -19.06 -7.63 -33.52
CA GLY A 31 -17.62 -7.52 -33.70
C GLY A 31 -17.10 -6.11 -33.48
N THR A 32 -16.06 -5.72 -34.21
CA THR A 32 -15.41 -4.41 -34.01
C THR A 32 -15.10 -3.70 -35.31
N HIS A 33 -15.23 -2.37 -35.28
CA HIS A 33 -14.81 -1.48 -36.35
C HIS A 33 -13.37 -1.02 -36.11
N ILE A 34 -12.51 -1.20 -37.11
CA ILE A 34 -11.12 -0.77 -37.09
C ILE A 34 -11.05 0.66 -37.65
N PRO A 35 -10.59 1.66 -36.86
CA PRO A 35 -10.44 3.03 -37.33
C PRO A 35 -9.42 3.11 -38.46
N MET A 36 -9.59 4.10 -39.35
CA MET A 36 -8.74 4.28 -40.53
C MET A 36 -7.25 4.35 -40.19
N ASP A 37 -6.92 4.97 -39.05
CA ASP A 37 -5.53 5.06 -38.59
C ASP A 37 -4.91 3.66 -38.46
N PHE A 38 -5.65 2.65 -38.02
CA PHE A 38 -5.13 1.28 -37.78
C PHE A 38 -5.18 0.38 -39.02
N HIS A 39 -5.67 0.84 -40.18
CA HIS A 39 -5.79 -0.02 -41.37
C HIS A 39 -4.44 -0.50 -41.86
N GLU A 40 -3.43 0.36 -41.86
CA GLU A 40 -2.06 0.03 -42.26
C GLU A 40 -1.47 -1.07 -41.36
N ASP A 41 -1.72 -1.01 -40.04
CA ASP A 41 -1.25 -2.03 -39.09
C ASP A 41 -1.78 -3.43 -39.45
N PHE A 42 -3.07 -3.53 -39.79
CA PHE A 42 -3.69 -4.78 -40.23
C PHE A 42 -3.20 -5.22 -41.62
N VAL A 43 -2.90 -4.29 -42.52
CA VAL A 43 -2.35 -4.62 -43.85
C VAL A 43 -0.93 -5.17 -43.71
N VAL A 44 -0.08 -4.55 -42.88
CA VAL A 44 1.27 -5.01 -42.58
C VAL A 44 1.24 -6.40 -41.92
N ALA A 45 0.35 -6.61 -40.95
CA ALA A 45 0.15 -7.91 -40.31
C ALA A 45 -0.27 -9.01 -41.30
N ASN A 46 -0.97 -8.64 -42.38
CA ASN A 46 -1.36 -9.55 -43.46
C ASN A 46 -0.32 -9.61 -44.59
N GLN A 47 0.95 -9.30 -44.33
CA GLN A 47 2.04 -9.31 -45.31
C GLN A 47 1.76 -8.39 -46.53
N ASN A 48 1.15 -7.23 -46.28
CA ASN A 48 0.71 -6.24 -47.27
C ASN A 48 -0.42 -6.72 -48.21
N ILE A 49 -1.19 -7.73 -47.80
CA ILE A 49 -2.38 -8.18 -48.52
C ILE A 49 -3.60 -7.39 -48.02
N GLU A 50 -4.17 -6.55 -48.89
CA GLU A 50 -5.40 -5.79 -48.57
C GLU A 50 -6.67 -6.56 -48.92
N VAL A 51 -7.70 -6.42 -48.07
CA VAL A 51 -9.06 -6.86 -48.42
C VAL A 51 -9.67 -5.85 -49.40
N PRO A 52 -10.15 -6.27 -50.59
CA PRO A 52 -10.76 -5.35 -51.55
C PRO A 52 -12.05 -4.71 -51.03
N LEU A 53 -12.34 -3.48 -51.47
CA LEU A 53 -13.55 -2.76 -51.08
C LEU A 53 -14.82 -3.54 -51.48
N GLY A 54 -15.68 -3.79 -50.50
CA GLY A 54 -16.92 -4.55 -50.66
C GLY A 54 -16.75 -6.07 -50.51
N GLN A 55 -15.54 -6.56 -50.23
CA GLN A 55 -15.26 -7.98 -50.00
C GLN A 55 -14.99 -8.27 -48.52
N SER A 56 -15.11 -9.56 -48.19
CA SER A 56 -14.80 -10.12 -46.88
C SER A 56 -13.78 -11.23 -47.05
N GLN A 57 -12.75 -11.23 -46.20
CA GLN A 57 -11.74 -12.28 -46.13
C GLN A 57 -11.93 -13.05 -44.82
N ARG A 58 -11.83 -14.39 -44.88
CA ARG A 58 -11.86 -15.21 -43.67
C ARG A 58 -10.60 -14.97 -42.86
N VAL A 59 -10.78 -14.84 -41.55
CA VAL A 59 -9.74 -14.61 -40.56
C VAL A 59 -9.88 -15.63 -39.44
N LEU A 60 -8.75 -16.10 -38.91
CA LEU A 60 -8.69 -16.95 -37.73
C LEU A 60 -8.23 -16.13 -36.52
N LEU A 61 -9.01 -16.15 -35.44
CA LEU A 61 -8.65 -15.56 -34.16
C LEU A 61 -8.23 -16.68 -33.20
N ILE A 62 -7.01 -16.60 -32.68
CA ILE A 62 -6.43 -17.59 -31.79
C ILE A 62 -6.31 -17.01 -30.38
N THR A 63 -6.74 -17.74 -29.36
CA THR A 63 -6.57 -17.34 -27.96
C THR A 63 -6.59 -18.54 -27.02
N GLU A 64 -5.69 -18.58 -26.05
CA GLU A 64 -5.66 -19.61 -24.98
C GLU A 64 -5.84 -21.06 -25.53
N GLY A 65 -5.26 -21.35 -26.70
CA GLY A 65 -5.38 -22.66 -27.38
C GLY A 65 -6.66 -22.89 -28.20
N ASN A 66 -7.62 -21.98 -28.16
CA ASN A 66 -8.85 -22.01 -28.97
C ASN A 66 -8.68 -21.26 -30.29
N GLN A 67 -9.43 -21.68 -31.32
CA GLN A 67 -9.40 -21.07 -32.64
C GLN A 67 -10.83 -20.75 -33.11
N PHE A 68 -11.06 -19.49 -33.49
CA PHE A 68 -12.36 -19.00 -33.91
C PHE A 68 -12.32 -18.39 -35.31
N GLU A 69 -13.16 -18.90 -36.21
CA GLU A 69 -13.30 -18.33 -37.55
C GLU A 69 -14.20 -17.09 -37.56
N CYS A 70 -13.74 -16.02 -38.20
CA CYS A 70 -14.48 -14.78 -38.42
C CYS A 70 -14.20 -14.17 -39.80
N ASN A 71 -14.80 -13.02 -40.10
CA ASN A 71 -14.62 -12.31 -41.37
C ASN A 71 -14.07 -10.90 -41.16
N LEU A 72 -12.95 -10.58 -41.82
CA LEU A 72 -12.47 -9.22 -41.98
C LEU A 72 -13.06 -8.61 -43.25
N SER A 73 -13.92 -7.60 -43.09
CA SER A 73 -14.69 -7.00 -44.19
C SER A 73 -14.32 -5.54 -44.39
N ARG A 74 -14.04 -5.14 -45.62
CA ARG A 74 -13.81 -3.73 -45.99
C ARG A 74 -15.06 -3.18 -46.65
N ILE A 75 -15.78 -2.29 -45.98
CA ILE A 75 -17.07 -1.77 -46.48
C ILE A 75 -17.04 -0.27 -46.75
N ASN A 76 -17.86 0.17 -47.69
CA ASN A 76 -18.06 1.59 -48.00
C ASN A 76 -19.29 2.13 -47.25
N GLN A 77 -19.08 3.03 -46.28
CA GLN A 77 -20.18 3.67 -45.56
C GLN A 77 -20.76 4.83 -46.38
N ARG A 78 -21.73 4.51 -47.25
CA ARG A 78 -22.39 5.45 -48.19
C ARG A 78 -22.92 6.75 -47.55
N LYS A 79 -23.23 6.77 -46.25
CA LYS A 79 -23.73 7.97 -45.53
C LYS A 79 -22.62 8.91 -45.01
N GLN A 80 -21.38 8.43 -44.84
CA GLN A 80 -20.27 9.22 -44.28
C GLN A 80 -19.10 9.41 -45.27
N ASN A 81 -19.19 8.84 -46.47
CA ASN A 81 -18.15 8.89 -47.51
C ASN A 81 -16.79 8.42 -46.99
N ARG A 82 -16.79 7.33 -46.20
CA ARG A 82 -15.60 6.74 -45.55
C ARG A 82 -15.58 5.23 -45.72
N GLU A 83 -14.38 4.69 -45.89
CA GLU A 83 -14.12 3.25 -45.85
C GLU A 83 -13.99 2.78 -44.40
N ALA A 84 -14.49 1.58 -44.09
CA ALA A 84 -14.38 0.98 -42.78
C ALA A 84 -13.95 -0.48 -42.90
N LEU A 85 -12.87 -0.83 -42.22
CA LEU A 85 -12.45 -2.22 -42.02
C LEU A 85 -13.10 -2.74 -40.73
N GLN A 86 -13.66 -3.95 -40.76
CA GLN A 86 -14.42 -4.52 -39.63
C GLN A 86 -14.11 -5.99 -39.46
N ILE A 87 -13.86 -6.41 -38.23
CA ILE A 87 -13.85 -7.82 -37.86
C ILE A 87 -15.27 -8.18 -37.45
N ARG A 88 -15.88 -9.14 -38.16
CA ARG A 88 -17.28 -9.56 -38.01
C ARG A 88 -17.36 -11.03 -37.66
N TYR A 89 -18.06 -11.33 -36.58
CA TYR A 89 -18.32 -12.69 -36.10
C TYR A 89 -19.76 -12.84 -35.63
N ASP A 90 -20.68 -12.15 -36.31
CA ASP A 90 -22.12 -12.14 -36.01
C ASP A 90 -22.74 -13.54 -35.89
N THR A 91 -22.27 -14.47 -36.71
CA THR A 91 -22.78 -15.84 -36.82
C THR A 91 -22.01 -16.85 -35.97
N ASN A 92 -20.92 -16.43 -35.30
CA ASN A 92 -20.11 -17.28 -34.45
C ASN A 92 -20.57 -17.12 -33.00
N SER A 93 -21.56 -17.92 -32.59
CA SER A 93 -22.10 -17.90 -31.22
C SER A 93 -21.04 -18.32 -30.20
N GLU A 94 -20.18 -19.27 -30.56
CA GLU A 94 -19.14 -19.80 -29.67
C GLU A 94 -18.13 -18.71 -29.27
N LEU A 95 -17.66 -17.89 -30.23
CA LEU A 95 -16.79 -16.75 -29.95
C LEU A 95 -17.52 -15.67 -29.11
N LYS A 96 -18.82 -15.45 -29.35
CA LYS A 96 -19.59 -14.48 -28.56
C LYS A 96 -19.76 -14.92 -27.12
N ASP A 97 -20.16 -16.17 -26.91
CA ASP A 97 -20.33 -16.75 -25.58
C ASP A 97 -18.98 -16.76 -24.84
N TYR A 98 -17.89 -17.05 -25.55
CA TYR A 98 -16.53 -16.97 -25.03
C TYR A 98 -16.13 -15.53 -24.65
N MET A 99 -16.46 -14.53 -25.48
CA MET A 99 -16.23 -13.11 -25.17
C MET A 99 -17.06 -12.63 -23.97
N ILE A 100 -18.32 -13.07 -23.86
CA ILE A 100 -19.22 -12.75 -22.74
C ILE A 100 -18.69 -13.36 -21.46
N ALA A 101 -18.26 -14.63 -21.49
CA ALA A 101 -17.69 -15.31 -20.34
C ALA A 101 -16.40 -14.62 -19.87
N ARG A 102 -15.54 -14.20 -20.80
CA ARG A 102 -14.25 -13.58 -20.47
C ARG A 102 -14.37 -12.13 -20.01
N PHE A 103 -15.30 -11.34 -20.57
CA PHE A 103 -15.56 -9.94 -20.21
C PHE A 103 -16.88 -9.77 -19.45
N ASN A 104 -17.10 -10.64 -18.46
CA ASN A 104 -18.37 -10.72 -17.73
C ASN A 104 -18.72 -9.40 -17.02
N SER A 105 -17.72 -8.71 -16.46
CA SER A 105 -17.89 -7.42 -15.76
C SER A 105 -18.37 -6.33 -16.72
N SER A 106 -17.68 -6.08 -17.84
CA SER A 106 -18.13 -5.12 -18.86
C SER A 106 -19.47 -5.53 -19.46
N TYR A 107 -19.69 -6.82 -19.71
CA TYR A 107 -20.95 -7.32 -20.28
C TYR A 107 -22.14 -7.00 -19.37
N ASN A 108 -22.07 -7.37 -18.09
CA ASN A 108 -23.15 -7.14 -17.14
C ASN A 108 -23.44 -5.66 -16.98
N TYR A 109 -22.41 -4.83 -16.81
CA TYR A 109 -22.57 -3.37 -16.73
C TYR A 109 -23.25 -2.79 -17.96
N LEU A 110 -22.76 -3.12 -19.16
CA LEU A 110 -23.32 -2.62 -20.41
C LEU A 110 -24.75 -3.15 -20.66
N PHE A 111 -25.03 -4.39 -20.28
CA PHE A 111 -26.35 -5.01 -20.35
C PHE A 111 -27.36 -4.29 -19.44
N HIS A 112 -27.02 -4.10 -18.17
CA HIS A 112 -27.89 -3.39 -17.20
C HIS A 112 -28.11 -1.93 -17.60
N LYS A 113 -27.06 -1.20 -17.98
CA LYS A 113 -27.18 0.20 -18.44
C LYS A 113 -28.02 0.32 -19.71
N ARG A 114 -27.90 -0.61 -20.67
CA ARG A 114 -28.75 -0.62 -21.88
C ARG A 114 -30.22 -0.90 -21.55
N ASN A 115 -30.50 -1.79 -20.61
CA ASN A 115 -31.86 -2.11 -20.19
C ASN A 115 -32.52 -0.96 -19.41
N GLN A 116 -31.74 -0.18 -18.65
CA GLN A 116 -32.22 1.03 -17.96
C GLN A 116 -32.35 2.24 -18.90
N ALA A 117 -31.50 2.33 -19.92
CA ALA A 117 -31.52 3.39 -20.92
C ALA A 117 -32.62 3.15 -21.97
N ALA A 118 -33.87 3.44 -21.63
CA ALA A 118 -34.93 3.56 -22.62
C ALA A 118 -34.58 4.71 -23.59
N SER A 119 -34.07 4.37 -24.78
CA SER A 119 -33.97 5.27 -25.95
C SER A 119 -32.98 6.45 -25.85
N THR A 120 -31.75 6.28 -25.36
CA THR A 120 -30.67 7.28 -25.57
C THR A 120 -29.73 6.86 -26.71
N LYS A 121 -29.46 7.78 -27.65
CA LYS A 121 -28.57 7.58 -28.80
C LYS A 121 -27.07 7.62 -28.46
N ASN A 122 -26.72 7.81 -27.19
CA ASN A 122 -25.33 7.96 -26.77
C ASN A 122 -24.70 6.58 -26.53
N PRO A 123 -23.44 6.35 -26.96
CA PRO A 123 -22.73 5.12 -26.65
C PRO A 123 -22.55 5.01 -25.14
N ILE A 124 -23.01 3.91 -24.55
CA ILE A 124 -22.73 3.57 -23.16
C ILE A 124 -21.28 3.06 -23.13
N THR A 125 -20.45 3.71 -22.33
CA THR A 125 -19.04 3.35 -22.16
C THR A 125 -18.80 2.84 -20.76
N VAL A 126 -18.00 1.79 -20.63
CA VAL A 126 -17.48 1.33 -19.33
C VAL A 126 -16.59 2.44 -18.76
N PRO A 127 -16.71 2.79 -17.46
CA PRO A 127 -15.81 3.76 -16.83
C PRO A 127 -14.34 3.36 -17.02
N GLU A 128 -13.45 4.33 -17.19
CA GLU A 128 -12.05 4.06 -17.60
C GLU A 128 -11.30 3.17 -16.61
N GLN A 129 -11.59 3.30 -15.31
CA GLN A 129 -11.03 2.45 -14.25
C GLN A 129 -11.44 0.96 -14.33
N TYR A 130 -12.57 0.67 -15.00
CA TYR A 130 -13.06 -0.69 -15.22
C TYR A 130 -12.96 -1.12 -16.69
N ALA A 131 -12.26 -0.34 -17.51
CA ALA A 131 -12.19 -0.59 -18.94
C ALA A 131 -11.38 -1.86 -19.22
N GLU A 132 -12.05 -2.83 -19.82
CA GLU A 132 -11.40 -4.03 -20.33
C GLU A 132 -10.93 -3.80 -21.76
N TYR A 133 -9.95 -4.58 -22.21
CA TYR A 133 -9.37 -4.42 -23.54
C TYR A 133 -9.17 -5.76 -24.26
N LEU A 134 -9.36 -5.72 -25.57
CA LEU A 134 -9.03 -6.79 -26.50
C LEU A 134 -7.84 -6.37 -27.35
N GLU A 135 -6.73 -7.08 -27.22
CA GLU A 135 -5.53 -6.86 -28.03
C GLU A 135 -5.50 -7.79 -29.24
N PHE A 136 -4.99 -7.27 -30.35
CA PHE A 136 -4.75 -8.01 -31.58
C PHE A 136 -3.25 -8.03 -31.88
N TYR A 137 -2.67 -9.22 -31.97
CA TYR A 137 -1.28 -9.45 -32.30
C TYR A 137 -1.12 -10.06 -33.69
N ALA A 138 -0.09 -9.63 -34.41
CA ALA A 138 0.30 -10.20 -35.69
C ALA A 138 0.96 -11.55 -35.49
N THR A 139 0.68 -12.46 -36.42
CA THR A 139 1.33 -13.77 -36.49
C THR A 139 2.11 -13.87 -37.81
N ASP A 140 2.92 -14.93 -37.96
CA ASP A 140 3.65 -15.18 -39.21
C ASP A 140 2.72 -15.50 -40.39
N ASN A 141 1.44 -15.82 -40.14
CA ASN A 141 0.47 -16.19 -41.16
C ASN A 141 -0.51 -15.03 -41.43
N PRO A 142 -0.72 -14.65 -42.71
CA PRO A 142 -1.69 -13.61 -43.03
C PRO A 142 -3.11 -14.06 -42.67
N PHE A 143 -3.93 -13.11 -42.21
CA PHE A 143 -5.31 -13.33 -41.77
C PHE A 143 -5.45 -14.25 -40.54
N VAL A 144 -4.38 -14.41 -39.77
CA VAL A 144 -4.38 -15.10 -38.48
C VAL A 144 -3.91 -14.12 -37.41
N TYR A 145 -4.76 -13.87 -36.41
CA TYR A 145 -4.44 -12.95 -35.31
C TYR A 145 -4.52 -13.67 -33.97
N GLU A 146 -3.55 -13.40 -33.12
CA GLU A 146 -3.60 -13.81 -31.72
C GLU A 146 -4.31 -12.73 -30.91
N LEU A 147 -5.27 -13.15 -30.09
CA LEU A 147 -6.01 -12.27 -29.19
C LEU A 147 -5.46 -12.41 -27.78
N LYS A 148 -5.29 -11.27 -27.11
CA LYS A 148 -5.08 -11.23 -25.67
C LYS A 148 -6.22 -10.46 -25.01
N PHE A 149 -6.83 -11.07 -24.02
CA PHE A 149 -7.85 -10.42 -23.21
C PHE A 149 -7.20 -9.75 -22.01
N ILE A 150 -7.43 -8.44 -21.90
CA ILE A 150 -7.09 -7.67 -20.70
C ILE A 150 -8.41 -7.47 -19.96
N THR A 151 -8.74 -8.41 -19.09
CA THR A 151 -9.97 -8.39 -18.32
C THR A 151 -9.80 -7.56 -17.06
N ASN A 152 -10.92 -7.18 -16.49
CA ASN A 152 -11.02 -6.60 -15.18
C ASN A 152 -12.06 -7.40 -14.41
N ASP A 153 -11.57 -8.26 -13.52
CA ASP A 153 -12.41 -9.19 -12.76
C ASP A 153 -13.16 -8.49 -11.62
N ILE A 154 -12.97 -7.17 -11.45
CA ILE A 154 -13.70 -6.34 -10.50
C ILE A 154 -15.14 -6.14 -11.00
N PRO A 155 -16.16 -6.55 -10.22
CA PRO A 155 -17.55 -6.22 -10.53
C PRO A 155 -17.74 -4.70 -10.54
N ILE A 156 -18.30 -4.15 -11.62
CA ILE A 156 -18.51 -2.70 -11.74
C ILE A 156 -19.66 -2.29 -10.81
N PRO A 157 -19.41 -1.51 -9.73
CA PRO A 157 -20.43 -1.18 -8.74
C PRO A 157 -21.61 -0.42 -9.38
N GLU A 158 -22.84 -0.77 -9.02
CA GLU A 158 -24.04 -0.14 -9.59
C GLU A 158 -24.21 1.34 -9.14
N ASP A 159 -23.67 1.70 -7.96
CA ASP A 159 -23.96 2.94 -7.21
C ASP A 159 -22.71 3.72 -6.74
N HIS A 160 -21.66 3.82 -7.57
CA HIS A 160 -20.58 4.79 -7.27
C HIS A 160 -21.10 6.24 -7.46
N PRO A 161 -20.88 7.17 -6.51
CA PRO A 161 -21.29 8.57 -6.67
C PRO A 161 -20.56 9.18 -7.87
N SER A 162 -21.31 9.80 -8.77
CA SER A 162 -20.70 10.50 -9.90
C SER A 162 -20.10 11.81 -9.43
N ILE A 163 -18.96 12.17 -10.03
CA ILE A 163 -18.25 13.40 -9.69
C ILE A 163 -18.50 14.41 -10.79
N TRP A 164 -18.89 15.62 -10.41
CA TRP A 164 -19.26 16.69 -11.32
C TRP A 164 -18.44 17.95 -11.03
N TRP A 165 -18.24 18.75 -12.07
CA TRP A 165 -17.61 20.06 -11.98
C TRP A 165 -18.58 21.13 -12.48
N VAL A 166 -18.94 22.09 -11.63
CA VAL A 166 -19.86 23.17 -11.98
C VAL A 166 -19.14 24.52 -12.08
N CYS A 167 -19.43 25.27 -13.14
CA CYS A 167 -18.87 26.59 -13.41
C CYS A 167 -19.93 27.66 -13.15
N GLN A 168 -19.90 28.28 -11.97
CA GLN A 168 -20.96 29.17 -11.51
C GLN A 168 -20.66 30.66 -11.71
N GLY A 169 -19.42 31.04 -12.03
CA GLY A 169 -19.07 32.43 -12.29
C GLY A 169 -19.62 33.38 -11.21
N THR A 170 -20.42 34.37 -11.63
CA THR A 170 -21.02 35.37 -10.73
C THR A 170 -22.23 34.87 -9.92
N SER A 171 -22.83 33.72 -10.26
CA SER A 171 -24.00 33.18 -9.55
C SER A 171 -23.64 32.26 -8.37
N TYR A 172 -22.35 32.03 -8.10
CA TYR A 172 -21.86 31.15 -7.04
C TYR A 172 -22.44 31.51 -5.66
N ASN A 173 -22.32 32.76 -5.22
CA ASN A 173 -22.73 33.17 -3.87
C ASN A 173 -24.23 32.97 -3.64
N THR A 174 -25.04 33.31 -4.63
CA THR A 174 -26.50 33.15 -4.56
C THR A 174 -26.90 31.68 -4.55
N GLN A 175 -26.31 30.86 -5.44
CA GLN A 175 -26.60 29.42 -5.51
C GLN A 175 -26.17 28.68 -4.24
N LYS A 176 -25.05 29.09 -3.65
CA LYS A 176 -24.58 28.59 -2.35
C LYS A 176 -25.52 28.95 -1.20
N GLN A 177 -25.99 30.21 -1.14
CA GLN A 177 -26.94 30.64 -0.09
C GLN A 177 -28.26 29.87 -0.13
N GLU A 178 -28.69 29.50 -1.33
CA GLU A 178 -29.92 28.73 -1.55
C GLU A 178 -29.70 27.21 -1.48
N GLY A 179 -28.45 26.73 -1.48
CA GLY A 179 -28.14 25.29 -1.49
C GLY A 179 -28.58 24.58 -2.77
N VAL A 180 -28.51 25.23 -3.93
CA VAL A 180 -29.02 24.67 -5.19
C VAL A 180 -28.07 24.87 -6.38
N LEU A 181 -28.20 24.01 -7.38
CA LEU A 181 -27.72 24.23 -8.74
C LEU A 181 -28.92 24.39 -9.68
N TRP A 182 -28.86 25.36 -10.59
CA TRP A 182 -29.95 25.59 -11.52
C TRP A 182 -29.45 25.90 -12.94
N ALA A 183 -30.10 25.30 -13.95
CA ALA A 183 -29.83 25.56 -15.36
C ALA A 183 -31.13 25.54 -16.20
N PRO A 184 -31.24 26.38 -17.25
CA PRO A 184 -32.43 26.44 -18.09
C PRO A 184 -32.57 25.20 -19.00
N LEU A 185 -33.80 24.90 -19.41
CA LEU A 185 -34.06 23.78 -20.34
C LEU A 185 -33.63 24.09 -21.78
N LYS A 186 -33.79 25.33 -22.24
CA LYS A 186 -33.35 25.77 -23.57
C LYS A 186 -32.66 27.13 -23.49
N ASN A 187 -31.89 27.43 -24.53
CA ASN A 187 -31.33 28.75 -24.72
C ASN A 187 -32.38 29.70 -25.30
N ILE A 188 -32.06 30.99 -25.41
CA ILE A 188 -32.92 32.02 -26.01
C ILE A 188 -33.35 31.68 -27.45
N GLY A 189 -32.59 30.83 -28.16
CA GLY A 189 -32.89 30.34 -29.49
C GLY A 189 -33.67 29.01 -29.54
N GLY A 190 -34.21 28.53 -28.43
CA GLY A 190 -35.02 27.30 -28.35
C GLY A 190 -34.25 25.99 -28.49
N LYS A 191 -32.90 26.02 -28.46
CA LYS A 191 -32.05 24.83 -28.52
C LYS A 191 -31.54 24.43 -27.14
N THR A 192 -31.53 23.13 -26.87
CA THR A 192 -30.95 22.56 -25.66
C THR A 192 -29.43 22.48 -25.78
N GLN A 193 -28.70 22.92 -24.75
CA GLN A 193 -27.24 22.76 -24.68
C GLN A 193 -26.88 21.47 -23.94
N HIS A 194 -25.85 20.77 -24.41
CA HIS A 194 -25.40 19.50 -23.84
C HIS A 194 -25.09 19.59 -22.33
N HIS A 195 -24.46 20.67 -21.87
CA HIS A 195 -24.10 20.85 -20.45
C HIS A 195 -25.30 21.21 -19.54
N TRP A 196 -26.50 21.39 -20.09
CA TRP A 196 -27.75 21.49 -19.33
C TRP A 196 -28.52 20.17 -19.30
N GLU A 197 -28.29 19.31 -20.29
CA GLU A 197 -28.83 17.95 -20.30
C GLU A 197 -28.15 17.06 -19.26
N THR A 198 -26.85 17.28 -19.01
CA THR A 198 -26.08 16.54 -17.98
C THR A 198 -26.65 16.68 -16.57
N MET A 199 -27.40 17.75 -16.28
CA MET A 199 -28.11 17.87 -14.99
C MET A 199 -29.11 16.73 -14.77
N LYS A 200 -29.66 16.11 -15.82
CA LYS A 200 -30.56 14.94 -15.68
C LYS A 200 -29.87 13.72 -15.08
N ASP A 201 -28.56 13.64 -15.28
CA ASP A 201 -27.76 12.48 -14.89
C ASP A 201 -27.26 12.60 -13.45
N VAL A 202 -27.49 13.75 -12.80
CA VAL A 202 -27.12 14.00 -11.40
C VAL A 202 -28.06 13.27 -10.47
N LYS A 203 -27.50 12.46 -9.58
CA LYS A 203 -28.20 11.63 -8.60
C LYS A 203 -27.94 12.11 -7.18
N VAL A 204 -28.79 11.65 -6.25
CA VAL A 204 -28.54 11.78 -4.81
C VAL A 204 -27.21 11.13 -4.47
N ASN A 205 -26.44 11.75 -3.57
CA ASN A 205 -25.07 11.40 -3.15
C ASN A 205 -23.94 11.72 -4.13
N ASP A 206 -24.22 12.22 -5.33
CA ASP A 206 -23.17 12.69 -6.24
C ASP A 206 -22.36 13.84 -5.62
N ILE A 207 -21.09 13.96 -6.05
CA ILE A 207 -20.16 14.98 -5.56
C ILE A 207 -20.04 16.08 -6.61
N VAL A 208 -20.15 17.35 -6.20
CA VAL A 208 -20.02 18.49 -7.11
C VAL A 208 -18.93 19.46 -6.65
N LEU A 209 -17.92 19.67 -7.50
CA LEU A 209 -16.86 20.67 -7.30
C LEU A 209 -17.32 22.02 -7.87
N HIS A 210 -17.26 23.07 -7.04
CA HIS A 210 -17.77 24.41 -7.38
C HIS A 210 -16.64 25.35 -7.79
N TYR A 211 -16.56 25.61 -9.09
CA TYR A 211 -15.63 26.56 -9.67
C TYR A 211 -16.26 27.94 -9.87
N SER A 212 -15.58 28.98 -9.39
CA SER A 212 -15.96 30.37 -9.62
C SER A 212 -14.76 31.31 -9.55
N ILE A 213 -14.62 32.15 -10.59
CA ILE A 213 -13.64 33.24 -10.69
C ILE A 213 -12.23 32.74 -10.33
N GLY A 214 -11.68 31.85 -11.16
CA GLY A 214 -10.28 31.42 -11.11
C GLY A 214 -9.93 30.36 -10.06
N ALA A 215 -10.87 29.94 -9.20
CA ALA A 215 -10.61 28.97 -8.15
C ALA A 215 -11.78 28.01 -7.90
N LEU A 216 -11.48 26.83 -7.37
CA LEU A 216 -12.46 25.99 -6.68
C LEU A 216 -12.71 26.56 -5.29
N ARG A 217 -13.98 26.81 -4.97
CA ARG A 217 -14.40 27.52 -3.75
C ARG A 217 -15.17 26.65 -2.77
N ALA A 218 -15.81 25.60 -3.27
CA ALA A 218 -16.59 24.69 -2.46
C ALA A 218 -16.68 23.32 -3.12
N VAL A 219 -17.11 22.34 -2.34
CA VAL A 219 -17.57 21.03 -2.79
C VAL A 219 -18.91 20.75 -2.14
N SER A 220 -19.82 20.07 -2.82
CA SER A 220 -21.13 19.70 -2.27
C SER A 220 -21.48 18.25 -2.51
N GLN A 221 -22.36 17.73 -1.66
CA GLN A 221 -23.05 16.46 -1.88
C GLN A 221 -24.49 16.75 -2.35
N VAL A 222 -24.94 16.02 -3.37
CA VAL A 222 -26.31 16.15 -3.89
C VAL A 222 -27.32 15.51 -2.94
N GLN A 223 -28.31 16.28 -2.53
CA GLN A 223 -29.38 15.86 -1.62
C GLN A 223 -30.65 15.46 -2.39
N GLU A 224 -30.97 16.16 -3.48
CA GLU A 224 -32.09 15.84 -4.36
C GLU A 224 -31.65 15.87 -5.83
N ALA A 225 -31.99 14.81 -6.58
CA ALA A 225 -31.73 14.72 -8.02
C ALA A 225 -32.45 15.83 -8.81
N ALA A 226 -32.07 16.03 -10.07
CA ALA A 226 -32.61 17.13 -10.86
C ALA A 226 -34.12 17.03 -11.10
N VAL A 227 -34.85 18.05 -10.64
CA VAL A 227 -36.29 18.21 -10.89
C VAL A 227 -36.53 19.46 -11.74
N GLU A 228 -37.51 19.40 -12.65
CA GLU A 228 -37.92 20.59 -13.40
C GLU A 228 -38.68 21.55 -12.47
N ARG A 229 -38.10 22.73 -12.23
CA ARG A 229 -38.64 23.77 -11.36
C ARG A 229 -38.41 25.16 -11.94
N PRO A 230 -39.26 26.13 -11.60
CA PRO A 230 -39.03 27.51 -12.00
C PRO A 230 -37.71 28.03 -11.40
N LYS A 231 -37.11 29.01 -12.06
CA LYS A 231 -35.92 29.70 -11.56
C LYS A 231 -36.17 30.28 -10.16
N PRO A 232 -35.30 30.02 -9.17
CA PRO A 232 -35.36 30.70 -7.88
C PRO A 232 -35.31 32.22 -8.03
N ALA A 233 -36.21 32.93 -7.34
CA ALA A 233 -36.34 34.40 -7.43
C ALA A 233 -35.09 35.16 -6.97
N SER A 234 -34.24 34.52 -6.19
CA SER A 234 -32.97 35.06 -5.71
C SER A 234 -31.86 35.07 -6.77
N LEU A 235 -31.96 34.27 -7.84
CA LEU A 235 -30.94 34.20 -8.89
C LEU A 235 -30.99 35.41 -9.83
N PRO A 236 -29.84 36.04 -10.14
CA PRO A 236 -29.79 37.26 -10.95
C PRO A 236 -30.47 37.09 -12.31
N ASP A 237 -31.18 38.13 -12.75
CA ASP A 237 -31.89 38.16 -14.04
C ASP A 237 -30.93 38.08 -15.22
N GLN A 238 -30.66 36.86 -15.65
CA GLN A 238 -30.26 36.56 -17.01
C GLN A 238 -31.52 36.13 -17.78
N GLN A 239 -31.63 36.55 -19.04
CA GLN A 239 -32.72 36.25 -19.98
C GLN A 239 -32.82 34.74 -20.26
N TRP A 240 -33.17 33.96 -19.25
CA TRP A 240 -33.32 32.52 -19.28
C TRP A 240 -34.81 32.17 -19.18
N GLU A 241 -35.21 31.04 -19.75
CA GLU A 241 -36.59 30.55 -19.65
C GLU A 241 -37.02 30.39 -18.18
N GLU A 242 -38.31 30.59 -17.89
CA GLU A 242 -38.85 30.52 -16.52
C GLU A 242 -38.66 29.14 -15.90
N THR A 243 -38.62 28.08 -16.70
CA THR A 243 -38.49 26.68 -16.26
C THR A 243 -37.09 26.14 -16.53
N GLY A 244 -36.46 25.57 -15.50
CA GLY A 244 -35.14 24.95 -15.58
C GLY A 244 -35.07 23.66 -14.77
N ARG A 245 -33.89 23.06 -14.70
CA ARG A 245 -33.60 21.95 -13.79
C ARG A 245 -32.98 22.52 -12.53
N LEU A 246 -33.45 22.03 -11.39
CA LEU A 246 -32.94 22.36 -10.06
C LEU A 246 -32.44 21.09 -9.39
N VAL A 247 -31.22 21.15 -8.87
CA VAL A 247 -30.60 20.11 -8.02
C VAL A 247 -30.38 20.73 -6.65
N VAL A 248 -30.75 20.03 -5.57
CA VAL A 248 -30.48 20.48 -4.20
C VAL A 248 -29.16 19.89 -3.74
N THR A 249 -28.27 20.72 -3.19
CA THR A 249 -26.90 20.35 -2.84
C THR A 249 -26.49 20.97 -1.51
N GLU A 250 -25.78 20.22 -0.67
CA GLU A 250 -25.23 20.73 0.58
C GLU A 250 -23.80 21.24 0.38
N TYR A 251 -23.59 22.56 0.46
CA TYR A 251 -22.29 23.18 0.18
C TYR A 251 -21.33 23.11 1.37
N HIS A 252 -20.08 22.75 1.09
CA HIS A 252 -18.95 22.85 2.01
C HIS A 252 -17.86 23.73 1.40
N GLU A 253 -17.47 24.78 2.11
CA GLU A 253 -16.45 25.71 1.63
C GLU A 253 -15.04 25.11 1.69
N LEU A 254 -14.26 25.34 0.65
CA LEU A 254 -12.84 25.02 0.60
C LEU A 254 -12.06 26.26 1.03
N ASN A 255 -11.42 26.19 2.19
CA ASN A 255 -10.64 27.29 2.77
C ASN A 255 -9.23 26.82 3.20
N PRO A 256 -8.16 27.23 2.50
CA PRO A 256 -8.14 28.22 1.41
C PRO A 256 -8.77 27.71 0.09
N PRO A 257 -9.31 28.60 -0.77
CA PRO A 257 -9.81 28.21 -2.09
C PRO A 257 -8.65 27.77 -3.00
N ILE A 258 -8.88 26.79 -3.87
CA ILE A 258 -7.83 26.16 -4.67
C ILE A 258 -7.73 26.86 -6.03
N PRO A 259 -6.63 27.56 -6.35
CA PRO A 259 -6.48 28.25 -7.62
C PRO A 259 -6.42 27.26 -8.78
N LEU A 260 -7.10 27.59 -9.89
CA LEU A 260 -7.10 26.75 -11.09
C LEU A 260 -5.68 26.54 -11.64
N GLU A 261 -4.84 27.56 -11.55
CA GLU A 261 -3.45 27.54 -11.99
C GLU A 261 -2.64 26.43 -11.30
N ALA A 262 -2.96 26.12 -10.03
CA ALA A 262 -2.26 25.10 -9.25
C ALA A 262 -2.57 23.65 -9.69
N ILE A 263 -3.70 23.43 -10.38
CA ILE A 263 -4.22 22.09 -10.72
C ILE A 263 -4.40 21.87 -12.24
N SER A 264 -4.45 22.94 -13.04
CA SER A 264 -4.82 22.88 -14.46
C SER A 264 -3.91 22.01 -15.33
N GLN A 265 -2.60 22.04 -15.09
CA GLN A 265 -1.63 21.26 -15.87
C GLN A 265 -1.74 19.77 -15.60
N ASP A 266 -1.97 19.39 -14.33
CA ASP A 266 -2.13 17.99 -13.95
C ASP A 266 -3.47 17.44 -14.47
N LEU A 267 -4.55 18.22 -14.36
CA LEU A 267 -5.86 17.84 -14.90
C LEU A 267 -5.90 17.72 -16.43
N LEU A 268 -5.04 18.45 -17.15
CA LEU A 268 -4.89 18.33 -18.61
C LEU A 268 -4.38 16.96 -19.04
N GLN A 269 -3.53 16.32 -18.23
CA GLN A 269 -2.94 15.01 -18.53
C GLN A 269 -3.97 13.87 -18.51
N LEU A 270 -5.06 14.04 -17.75
CA LEU A 270 -6.12 13.04 -17.63
C LEU A 270 -7.01 12.91 -18.89
N HIS A 271 -6.91 13.82 -19.86
CA HIS A 271 -7.67 13.77 -21.11
C HIS A 271 -9.19 13.51 -20.93
N ILE A 272 -9.81 14.06 -19.88
CA ILE A 272 -11.23 13.84 -19.55
C ILE A 272 -12.12 14.24 -20.73
N THR A 273 -12.81 13.26 -21.31
CA THR A 273 -13.67 13.49 -22.47
C THR A 273 -14.88 14.35 -22.08
N LYS A 274 -15.03 15.53 -22.72
CA LYS A 274 -16.04 16.56 -22.35
C LYS A 274 -15.89 17.11 -20.91
N GLY A 275 -14.69 17.06 -20.35
CA GLY A 275 -14.39 17.57 -19.01
C GLY A 275 -14.35 19.11 -18.91
N PRO A 276 -14.07 19.64 -17.70
CA PRO A 276 -14.12 21.07 -17.43
C PRO A 276 -12.92 21.87 -18.00
N ILE A 277 -11.80 21.23 -18.33
CA ILE A 277 -10.57 21.90 -18.76
C ILE A 277 -10.39 21.80 -20.28
N ASN A 278 -9.99 22.91 -20.92
CA ASN A 278 -9.71 23.04 -22.34
C ASN A 278 -8.23 22.78 -22.65
N LYS A 279 -7.86 22.54 -23.91
CA LYS A 279 -6.46 22.23 -24.34
C LYS A 279 -5.40 23.28 -23.97
N LYS A 280 -5.80 24.49 -23.56
CA LYS A 280 -4.91 25.57 -23.14
C LYS A 280 -4.79 25.70 -21.61
N GLY A 281 -5.41 24.79 -20.83
CA GLY A 281 -5.41 24.81 -19.37
C GLY A 281 -6.46 25.75 -18.75
N GLY A 282 -7.29 26.40 -19.57
CA GLY A 282 -8.44 27.18 -19.09
C GLY A 282 -9.70 26.32 -18.95
N VAL A 283 -10.78 26.90 -18.42
CA VAL A 283 -12.07 26.20 -18.29
C VAL A 283 -12.84 26.21 -19.63
N ASN A 284 -13.53 25.12 -19.96
CA ASN A 284 -14.42 25.02 -21.11
C ASN A 284 -15.68 25.88 -20.91
N GLN A 285 -16.26 26.39 -22.00
CA GLN A 285 -17.53 27.12 -21.92
C GLN A 285 -18.68 26.13 -21.70
N GLY A 286 -19.27 26.15 -20.51
CA GLY A 286 -20.39 25.32 -20.12
C GLY A 286 -20.69 25.45 -18.62
N TYR A 287 -21.82 24.88 -18.19
CA TYR A 287 -22.28 24.98 -16.80
C TYR A 287 -21.84 23.79 -15.96
N LEU A 288 -22.27 22.58 -16.30
CA LEU A 288 -21.98 21.35 -15.55
C LEU A 288 -21.25 20.34 -16.44
N PHE A 289 -20.09 19.88 -15.99
CA PHE A 289 -19.25 18.91 -16.68
C PHE A 289 -19.10 17.62 -15.85
N PRO A 290 -19.05 16.45 -16.49
CA PRO A 290 -18.61 15.24 -15.80
C PRO A 290 -17.13 15.39 -15.39
N PHE A 291 -16.79 14.82 -14.24
CA PHE A 291 -15.46 14.81 -13.68
C PHE A 291 -15.07 13.40 -13.21
N THR A 292 -13.81 13.21 -12.81
CA THR A 292 -13.25 11.88 -12.54
C THR A 292 -12.68 11.78 -11.14
N LEU A 293 -12.65 10.57 -10.60
CA LEU A 293 -12.07 10.29 -9.28
C LEU A 293 -10.59 10.67 -9.23
N GLN A 294 -9.81 10.24 -10.23
CA GLN A 294 -8.42 10.66 -10.40
C GLN A 294 -8.25 12.18 -10.44
N GLY A 295 -9.19 12.89 -11.09
CA GLY A 295 -9.22 14.34 -11.11
C GLY A 295 -9.43 14.93 -9.72
N LEU A 296 -10.37 14.39 -8.94
CA LEU A 296 -10.62 14.78 -7.56
C LEU A 296 -9.39 14.51 -6.67
N SER A 297 -8.77 13.33 -6.78
CA SER A 297 -7.57 12.96 -6.03
C SER A 297 -6.39 13.89 -6.32
N ILE A 298 -6.17 14.29 -7.58
CA ILE A 298 -5.14 15.26 -7.96
C ILE A 298 -5.40 16.61 -7.27
N VAL A 299 -6.65 17.09 -7.31
CA VAL A 299 -7.03 18.37 -6.71
C VAL A 299 -6.82 18.33 -5.19
N GLN A 300 -7.21 17.25 -4.52
CA GLN A 300 -6.99 17.03 -3.09
C GLN A 300 -5.50 16.98 -2.73
N ASN A 301 -4.71 16.20 -3.47
CA ASN A 301 -3.27 16.05 -3.24
C ASN A 301 -2.48 17.35 -3.44
N LYS A 302 -2.95 18.22 -4.33
CA LYS A 302 -2.36 19.55 -4.58
C LYS A 302 -2.84 20.62 -3.60
N SER A 303 -3.85 20.33 -2.80
CA SER A 303 -4.47 21.24 -1.84
C SER A 303 -4.39 20.72 -0.40
N LYS A 304 -3.21 20.23 0.01
CA LYS A 304 -2.98 19.64 1.35
C LYS A 304 -3.35 20.55 2.52
N ASP A 305 -3.28 21.86 2.32
CA ASP A 305 -3.62 22.86 3.34
C ASP A 305 -5.13 23.18 3.40
N THR A 306 -5.92 22.61 2.48
CA THR A 306 -7.37 22.83 2.38
C THR A 306 -8.11 21.63 2.95
N PRO A 307 -8.98 21.79 3.97
CA PRO A 307 -9.75 20.71 4.52
C PRO A 307 -10.85 20.29 3.55
N TRP A 308 -10.95 18.98 3.31
CA TRP A 308 -11.98 18.37 2.47
C TRP A 308 -13.03 17.65 3.33
N PRO A 309 -14.33 17.70 2.99
CA PRO A 309 -15.37 16.94 3.68
C PRO A 309 -15.20 15.43 3.50
N GLU A 310 -15.66 14.65 4.49
CA GLU A 310 -15.53 13.18 4.52
C GLU A 310 -16.15 12.49 3.29
N PHE A 311 -17.30 12.95 2.81
CA PHE A 311 -17.94 12.40 1.60
C PHE A 311 -17.13 12.60 0.31
N THR A 312 -16.09 13.42 0.34
CA THR A 312 -15.17 13.62 -0.80
C THR A 312 -13.89 12.81 -0.66
N LEU A 313 -13.65 12.23 0.51
CA LEU A 313 -12.58 11.27 0.76
C LEU A 313 -13.05 9.90 0.25
N LEU A 314 -13.27 9.84 -1.06
CA LEU A 314 -13.36 8.59 -1.80
C LEU A 314 -11.95 8.00 -1.77
N SER A 315 -11.61 7.35 -0.67
CA SER A 315 -10.32 6.71 -0.49
C SER A 315 -10.02 5.86 -1.72
N GLU A 316 -8.91 6.12 -2.40
CA GLU A 316 -8.14 5.08 -3.09
C GLU A 316 -7.55 4.12 -2.03
N VAL A 317 -8.45 3.50 -1.29
CA VAL A 317 -8.37 2.19 -0.65
C VAL A 317 -9.76 1.59 -0.89
N GLU A 318 -10.15 1.42 -2.16
CA GLU A 318 -11.23 0.50 -2.50
C GLU A 318 -10.58 -0.82 -2.88
N GLU A 319 -10.50 -1.67 -1.86
CA GLU A 319 -10.43 -3.13 -1.90
C GLU A 319 -10.30 -3.73 -3.32
N VAL A 320 -9.06 -3.93 -3.75
CA VAL A 320 -8.78 -5.15 -4.49
C VAL A 320 -8.86 -6.27 -3.44
N GLU A 321 -10.06 -6.74 -3.13
CA GLU A 321 -10.21 -8.13 -2.71
C GLU A 321 -9.81 -8.97 -3.93
N GLN A 322 -8.50 -9.10 -4.14
CA GLN A 322 -8.01 -10.42 -4.48
C GLN A 322 -8.43 -11.25 -3.26
N ASP A 323 -9.35 -12.19 -3.45
CA ASP A 323 -9.56 -13.29 -2.53
C ASP A 323 -8.21 -14.02 -2.42
N VAL A 324 -7.34 -13.46 -1.58
CA VAL A 324 -6.11 -14.08 -1.17
C VAL A 324 -6.57 -15.24 -0.30
N GLU A 325 -6.30 -16.45 -0.78
CA GLU A 325 -6.47 -17.63 0.04
C GLU A 325 -5.45 -17.58 1.18
N LEU A 326 -5.91 -17.14 2.36
CA LEU A 326 -5.10 -17.13 3.56
C LEU A 326 -4.98 -18.54 4.11
N VAL A 327 -3.75 -18.95 4.39
CA VAL A 327 -3.47 -20.29 4.91
C VAL A 327 -2.94 -20.22 6.33
N THR A 328 -3.48 -21.06 7.20
CA THR A 328 -2.95 -21.24 8.56
C THR A 328 -1.84 -22.27 8.52
N LEU A 329 -0.60 -21.80 8.57
CA LEU A 329 0.58 -22.65 8.56
C LEU A 329 0.75 -23.39 9.89
N ASN A 330 1.17 -24.65 9.82
CA ASN A 330 1.62 -25.40 10.98
C ASN A 330 3.10 -25.13 11.30
N ASP A 331 3.58 -25.69 12.41
CA ASP A 331 4.96 -25.48 12.88
C ASP A 331 6.00 -26.03 11.89
N GLU A 332 5.71 -27.16 11.23
CA GLU A 332 6.61 -27.81 10.28
C GLU A 332 6.75 -27.01 8.97
N GLU A 333 5.68 -26.33 8.56
CA GLU A 333 5.62 -25.48 7.37
C GLU A 333 6.29 -24.12 7.58
N THR A 334 6.46 -23.67 8.83
CA THR A 334 6.99 -22.33 9.15
C THR A 334 8.37 -22.10 8.54
N SER A 335 9.29 -23.06 8.68
CA SER A 335 10.64 -22.95 8.13
C SER A 335 10.63 -22.93 6.60
N ALA A 336 9.80 -23.77 5.97
CA ALA A 336 9.64 -23.80 4.52
C ALA A 336 9.07 -22.47 3.99
N HIS A 337 8.06 -21.92 4.67
CA HIS A 337 7.47 -20.64 4.28
C HIS A 337 8.44 -19.47 4.44
N LEU A 338 9.32 -19.48 5.46
CA LEU A 338 10.39 -18.48 5.56
C LEU A 338 11.38 -18.56 4.40
N GLN A 339 11.62 -19.75 3.82
CA GLN A 339 12.42 -19.86 2.60
C GLN A 339 11.70 -19.25 1.39
N ILE A 340 10.36 -19.39 1.30
CA ILE A 340 9.55 -18.70 0.28
C ILE A 340 9.69 -17.18 0.43
N VAL A 341 9.55 -16.65 1.65
CA VAL A 341 9.73 -15.22 1.94
C VAL A 341 11.13 -14.74 1.53
N LYS A 342 12.17 -15.51 1.85
CA LYS A 342 13.54 -15.21 1.41
C LYS A 342 13.70 -15.20 -0.10
N GLY A 343 13.13 -16.21 -0.77
CA GLY A 343 13.14 -16.32 -2.23
C GLY A 343 12.45 -15.13 -2.89
N TYR A 344 11.28 -14.72 -2.39
CA TYR A 344 10.57 -13.53 -2.84
C TYR A 344 11.43 -12.27 -2.70
N ILE A 345 12.01 -12.04 -1.52
CA ILE A 345 12.88 -10.89 -1.27
C ILE A 345 14.08 -10.87 -2.23
N GLN A 346 14.69 -12.03 -2.50
CA GLN A 346 15.82 -12.17 -3.43
C GLN A 346 15.42 -11.90 -4.89
N GLN A 347 14.27 -12.39 -5.33
CA GLN A 347 13.71 -12.12 -6.67
C GLN A 347 13.43 -10.63 -6.88
N GLN A 348 13.05 -9.91 -5.81
CA GLN A 348 12.88 -8.46 -5.82
C GLN A 348 14.21 -7.69 -5.83
N GLY A 349 15.36 -8.38 -5.90
CA GLY A 349 16.69 -7.79 -6.01
C GLY A 349 17.33 -7.41 -4.67
N PHE A 350 16.77 -7.84 -3.52
CA PHE A 350 17.34 -7.57 -2.20
C PHE A 350 17.95 -8.82 -1.60
N THR A 351 19.19 -8.73 -1.11
CA THR A 351 19.82 -9.82 -0.38
C THR A 351 20.28 -9.35 0.99
N TYR A 352 19.99 -10.15 2.01
CA TYR A 352 20.28 -9.85 3.40
C TYR A 352 21.24 -10.89 4.00
N PRO A 353 22.00 -10.53 5.05
CA PRO A 353 22.85 -11.47 5.78
C PRO A 353 22.09 -12.70 6.27
N GLU A 354 22.84 -13.80 6.43
CA GLU A 354 22.32 -15.05 6.97
C GLU A 354 21.64 -14.83 8.34
N LEU A 355 20.57 -15.58 8.60
CA LEU A 355 19.74 -15.52 9.80
C LEU A 355 19.01 -14.20 10.07
N LEU A 356 19.20 -13.14 9.27
CA LEU A 356 18.54 -11.84 9.53
C LEU A 356 17.02 -11.95 9.42
N ILE A 357 16.51 -12.66 8.40
CA ILE A 357 15.07 -12.82 8.17
C ILE A 357 14.44 -13.68 9.27
N GLU A 358 15.10 -14.78 9.66
CA GLU A 358 14.65 -15.61 10.79
C GLU A 358 14.62 -14.81 12.09
N ASN A 359 15.69 -14.05 12.37
CA ASN A 359 15.76 -13.20 13.53
C ASN A 359 14.63 -12.14 13.52
N PHE A 360 14.37 -11.51 12.37
CA PHE A 360 13.28 -10.54 12.21
C PHE A 360 11.91 -11.19 12.44
N TYR A 361 11.67 -12.37 11.87
CA TYR A 361 10.44 -13.14 12.07
C TYR A 361 10.21 -13.50 13.54
N ILE A 362 11.18 -14.14 14.20
CA ILE A 362 11.03 -14.53 15.61
C ILE A 362 10.89 -13.29 16.51
N SER A 363 11.56 -12.19 16.16
CA SER A 363 11.42 -10.91 16.86
C SER A 363 9.99 -10.37 16.80
N LEU A 364 9.35 -10.38 15.63
CA LEU A 364 7.95 -10.00 15.45
C LEU A 364 7.02 -10.96 16.22
N LYS A 365 7.28 -12.27 16.15
CA LYS A 365 6.48 -13.28 16.84
C LYS A 365 6.56 -13.18 18.36
N THR A 366 7.72 -12.80 18.87
CA THR A 366 7.97 -12.62 20.31
C THR A 366 7.30 -11.35 20.84
N LYS A 367 7.37 -10.25 20.09
CA LYS A 367 6.73 -8.97 20.43
C LYS A 367 6.30 -8.23 19.17
N PRO A 368 5.09 -7.64 19.16
CA PRO A 368 4.58 -6.90 18.00
C PRO A 368 5.25 -5.52 17.82
N PHE A 369 6.40 -5.27 18.45
CA PHE A 369 7.17 -4.04 18.29
C PHE A 369 8.65 -4.35 18.08
N VAL A 370 9.16 -4.00 16.90
CA VAL A 370 10.55 -4.22 16.48
C VAL A 370 11.16 -2.90 16.03
N ILE A 371 12.45 -2.71 16.27
CA ILE A 371 13.22 -1.53 15.83
C ILE A 371 14.39 -2.04 14.99
N LEU A 372 14.53 -1.52 13.77
CA LEU A 372 15.67 -1.74 12.90
C LEU A 372 16.59 -0.52 12.96
N ALA A 373 17.82 -0.71 13.43
CA ALA A 373 18.79 0.36 13.62
C ALA A 373 20.03 0.14 12.77
N GLY A 374 20.43 1.13 11.98
CA GLY A 374 21.62 1.02 11.13
C GLY A 374 21.88 2.29 10.34
N ILE A 375 22.94 2.29 9.54
CA ILE A 375 23.33 3.44 8.69
C ILE A 375 22.21 3.75 7.69
N SER A 376 22.07 5.01 7.29
CA SER A 376 21.11 5.39 6.24
C SER A 376 21.42 4.65 4.91
N GLY A 377 20.38 4.38 4.13
CA GLY A 377 20.52 3.68 2.84
C GLY A 377 20.82 2.18 2.93
N THR A 378 20.80 1.56 4.11
CA THR A 378 21.03 0.10 4.25
C THR A 378 19.85 -0.78 3.86
N GLY A 379 18.70 -0.20 3.50
CA GLY A 379 17.52 -0.94 3.07
C GLY A 379 16.56 -1.36 4.19
N LYS A 380 16.67 -0.78 5.40
CA LYS A 380 15.78 -1.09 6.55
C LYS A 380 14.29 -1.02 6.19
N THR A 381 13.84 0.10 5.63
CA THR A 381 12.44 0.32 5.21
C THR A 381 12.05 -0.68 4.13
N LYS A 382 12.98 -1.03 3.22
CA LYS A 382 12.74 -2.03 2.17
C LYS A 382 12.66 -3.46 2.71
N LEU A 383 13.42 -3.83 3.74
CA LEU A 383 13.27 -5.12 4.42
C LEU A 383 11.84 -5.27 4.96
N ILE A 384 11.34 -4.27 5.67
CA ILE A 384 10.00 -4.31 6.27
C ILE A 384 8.94 -4.39 5.17
N GLN A 385 9.05 -3.54 4.15
CA GLN A 385 8.14 -3.53 3.01
C GLN A 385 8.12 -4.88 2.28
N LYS A 386 9.29 -5.41 1.90
CA LYS A 386 9.38 -6.67 1.14
C LYS A 386 8.98 -7.89 1.98
N PHE A 387 9.25 -7.87 3.28
CA PHE A 387 8.77 -8.90 4.19
C PHE A 387 7.24 -8.87 4.33
N ALA A 388 6.63 -7.68 4.44
CA ALA A 388 5.18 -7.53 4.48
C ALA A 388 4.52 -7.97 3.16
N GLU A 389 5.08 -7.55 2.01
CA GLU A 389 4.60 -7.92 0.68
C GLU A 389 4.64 -9.44 0.46
N ALA A 390 5.70 -10.12 0.92
CA ALA A 390 5.81 -11.58 0.88
C ALA A 390 4.74 -12.32 1.70
N LEU A 391 4.08 -11.62 2.64
CA LEU A 391 2.99 -12.13 3.47
C LEU A 391 1.63 -11.60 3.02
N GLY A 392 1.54 -11.00 1.82
CA GLY A 392 0.30 -10.46 1.26
C GLY A 392 -0.07 -9.07 1.78
N ALA A 393 0.73 -8.47 2.67
CA ALA A 393 0.47 -7.15 3.22
C ALA A 393 1.15 -6.06 2.38
N THR A 394 0.36 -5.27 1.65
CA THR A 394 0.87 -4.27 0.71
C THR A 394 0.34 -2.87 1.03
N GLU A 395 0.94 -1.84 0.43
CA GLU A 395 0.37 -0.47 0.51
C GLU A 395 -0.99 -0.40 -0.21
N ALA A 396 -1.15 -1.15 -1.30
CA ALA A 396 -2.34 -1.11 -2.14
C ALA A 396 -3.59 -1.66 -1.44
N ASN A 397 -3.44 -2.68 -0.58
CA ASN A 397 -4.54 -3.23 0.22
C ASN A 397 -4.62 -2.63 1.63
N GLY A 398 -3.84 -1.58 1.93
CA GLY A 398 -3.84 -0.90 3.22
C GLY A 398 -3.25 -1.69 4.39
N GLN A 399 -2.72 -2.90 4.17
CA GLN A 399 -2.14 -3.73 5.23
C GLN A 399 -0.71 -3.32 5.57
N PHE A 400 0.01 -2.64 4.68
CA PHE A 400 1.28 -1.98 5.01
C PHE A 400 1.10 -0.46 5.00
N THR A 401 1.42 0.19 6.11
CA THR A 401 1.32 1.65 6.25
C THR A 401 2.67 2.23 6.66
N LEU A 402 3.25 3.07 5.78
CA LEU A 402 4.46 3.84 6.06
C LEU A 402 4.11 5.20 6.67
N ILE A 403 4.62 5.47 7.88
CA ILE A 403 4.41 6.70 8.63
C ILE A 403 5.78 7.37 8.86
N PRO A 404 6.14 8.41 8.08
CA PRO A 404 7.35 9.17 8.34
C PRO A 404 7.18 10.02 9.60
N VAL A 405 8.07 9.82 10.58
CA VAL A 405 8.08 10.58 11.83
C VAL A 405 8.59 11.99 11.58
N ARG A 406 7.99 12.98 12.24
CA ARG A 406 8.41 14.38 12.12
C ARG A 406 9.09 14.84 13.40
N PRO A 407 10.09 15.74 13.32
CA PRO A 407 10.84 16.20 14.49
C PRO A 407 10.02 17.01 15.49
N ASP A 408 8.87 17.56 15.08
CA ASP A 408 7.96 18.35 15.92
C ASP A 408 6.97 17.51 16.73
N TRP A 409 7.00 16.17 16.59
CA TRP A 409 6.14 15.27 17.34
C TRP A 409 6.52 15.21 18.82
N ASN A 410 5.66 15.78 19.66
CA ASN A 410 5.86 15.86 21.12
C ASN A 410 4.77 15.13 21.92
N ASP A 411 3.71 14.68 21.26
CA ASP A 411 2.61 13.95 21.87
C ASP A 411 1.93 13.02 20.85
N PRO A 412 1.04 12.11 21.29
CA PRO A 412 0.42 11.10 20.41
C PRO A 412 -0.58 11.64 19.38
N SER A 413 -0.90 12.94 19.36
CA SER A 413 -1.98 13.51 18.54
C SER A 413 -1.82 13.29 17.05
N ASP A 414 -0.60 13.41 16.51
CA ASP A 414 -0.34 13.19 15.07
C ASP A 414 -0.53 11.72 14.66
N LEU A 415 -0.31 10.79 15.60
CA LEU A 415 -0.37 9.37 15.34
C LEU A 415 -1.80 8.83 15.56
N ILE A 416 -2.37 9.08 16.75
CA ILE A 416 -3.67 8.58 17.19
C ILE A 416 -4.80 9.53 16.75
N GLY A 417 -4.61 10.83 16.86
CA GLY A 417 -5.63 11.84 16.59
C GLY A 417 -5.89 12.75 17.79
N TYR A 418 -6.62 13.84 17.55
CA TYR A 418 -6.90 14.87 18.56
C TYR A 418 -8.34 15.39 18.44
N LYS A 419 -8.88 15.93 19.53
CA LYS A 419 -10.14 16.69 19.48
C LYS A 419 -9.84 18.12 19.07
N ASP A 420 -10.48 18.60 18.02
CA ASP A 420 -10.38 20.00 17.59
C ASP A 420 -11.14 20.94 18.54
N LEU A 421 -11.03 22.26 18.30
CA LEU A 421 -11.68 23.28 19.13
C LEU A 421 -13.22 23.20 19.09
N SER A 422 -13.80 22.54 18.08
CA SER A 422 -15.24 22.24 18.01
C SER A 422 -15.64 20.98 18.81
N GLY A 423 -14.68 20.27 19.39
CA GLY A 423 -14.92 19.02 20.12
C GLY A 423 -15.01 17.79 19.22
N THR A 424 -14.80 17.92 17.92
CA THR A 424 -14.81 16.81 16.96
C THR A 424 -13.45 16.10 16.97
N PHE A 425 -13.46 14.78 17.07
CA PHE A 425 -12.23 14.00 17.05
C PHE A 425 -11.73 13.83 15.61
N ARG A 426 -10.49 14.27 15.35
CA ARG A 426 -9.77 14.08 14.10
C ARG A 426 -8.88 12.85 14.23
N ARG A 427 -9.18 11.81 13.44
CA ARG A 427 -8.43 10.55 13.45
C ARG A 427 -7.02 10.76 12.90
N GLY A 428 -6.02 10.23 13.59
CA GLY A 428 -4.67 10.09 13.07
C GLY A 428 -4.54 8.85 12.17
N LYS A 429 -3.42 8.75 11.43
CA LYS A 429 -3.17 7.64 10.51
C LYS A 429 -3.25 6.27 11.20
N LEU A 430 -2.75 6.17 12.43
CA LEU A 430 -2.77 4.91 13.17
C LEU A 430 -4.19 4.47 13.50
N THR A 431 -5.06 5.41 13.90
CA THR A 431 -6.44 5.10 14.27
C THR A 431 -7.22 4.48 13.11
N TYR A 432 -6.99 4.96 11.88
CA TYR A 432 -7.58 4.36 10.69
C TYR A 432 -7.15 2.90 10.50
N VAL A 433 -5.84 2.63 10.61
CA VAL A 433 -5.31 1.25 10.47
C VAL A 433 -5.85 0.35 11.57
N LEU A 434 -5.91 0.82 12.83
CA LEU A 434 -6.45 0.05 13.94
C LEU A 434 -7.95 -0.24 13.78
N GLU A 435 -8.72 0.71 13.25
CA GLU A 435 -10.14 0.53 12.91
C GLU A 435 -10.34 -0.60 11.89
N VAL A 436 -9.59 -0.55 10.78
CA VAL A 436 -9.69 -1.53 9.69
C VAL A 436 -9.20 -2.90 10.14
N ALA A 437 -8.06 -2.97 10.83
CA ALA A 437 -7.47 -4.23 11.31
C ALA A 437 -8.32 -4.92 12.38
N SER A 438 -9.12 -4.16 13.14
CA SER A 438 -10.03 -4.69 14.17
C SER A 438 -11.34 -5.25 13.61
N ALA A 439 -11.66 -5.01 12.33
CA ALA A 439 -12.89 -5.50 11.71
C ALA A 439 -12.88 -7.05 11.62
N PRO A 440 -14.02 -7.75 11.89
CA PRO A 440 -14.10 -9.22 11.90
C PRO A 440 -13.46 -9.92 10.70
N GLU A 441 -13.71 -9.39 9.49
CA GLU A 441 -13.22 -9.84 8.19
C GLU A 441 -11.69 -9.72 8.03
N ASN A 442 -11.04 -8.86 8.83
CA ASN A 442 -9.61 -8.55 8.72
C ASN A 442 -8.76 -9.14 9.84
N GLN A 443 -9.37 -9.81 10.83
CA GLN A 443 -8.66 -10.33 12.01
C GLN A 443 -7.58 -11.37 11.67
N GLN A 444 -7.69 -12.05 10.53
CA GLN A 444 -6.71 -13.03 10.06
C GLN A 444 -5.64 -12.41 9.15
N LYS A 445 -5.78 -11.16 8.73
CA LYS A 445 -4.85 -10.46 7.84
C LYS A 445 -3.80 -9.72 8.68
N PRO A 446 -2.48 -9.88 8.41
CA PRO A 446 -1.45 -9.16 9.15
C PRO A 446 -1.38 -7.69 8.69
N TYR A 447 -1.23 -6.76 9.63
CA TYR A 447 -1.07 -5.33 9.38
C TYR A 447 0.28 -4.84 9.90
N PHE A 448 1.04 -4.16 9.05
CA PHE A 448 2.38 -3.65 9.33
C PHE A 448 2.36 -2.13 9.33
N ILE A 449 2.81 -1.54 10.44
CA ILE A 449 2.98 -0.10 10.58
C ILE A 449 4.47 0.19 10.66
N CYS A 450 5.00 0.79 9.60
CA CYS A 450 6.40 1.18 9.52
C CYS A 450 6.55 2.65 9.94
N LEU A 451 7.15 2.90 11.12
CA LEU A 451 7.51 4.23 11.61
C LEU A 451 8.89 4.58 11.09
N ASP A 452 8.95 5.37 10.02
CA ASP A 452 10.20 5.70 9.35
C ASP A 452 10.95 6.82 10.11
N GLU A 453 12.25 6.61 10.32
CA GLU A 453 13.13 7.50 11.09
C GLU A 453 12.55 7.84 12.48
N MET A 454 12.17 6.78 13.20
CA MET A 454 11.47 6.84 14.48
C MET A 454 12.19 7.70 15.53
N ASN A 455 13.52 7.81 15.46
CA ASN A 455 14.34 8.59 16.38
C ASN A 455 14.41 10.10 16.08
N LEU A 456 13.81 10.59 14.99
CA LEU A 456 13.73 12.04 14.69
C LEU A 456 13.05 12.84 15.81
N ALA A 457 12.05 12.23 16.45
CA ALA A 457 11.40 12.74 17.65
C ALA A 457 11.69 11.80 18.84
N ARG A 458 11.47 12.30 20.06
CA ARG A 458 11.57 11.46 21.26
C ARG A 458 10.44 10.44 21.28
N VAL A 459 10.77 9.19 20.97
CA VAL A 459 9.80 8.08 20.92
C VAL A 459 8.97 7.96 22.18
N GLU A 460 9.55 8.16 23.37
CA GLU A 460 8.81 8.11 24.62
C GLU A 460 7.78 9.23 24.82
N HIS A 461 7.70 10.23 23.94
CA HIS A 461 6.73 11.32 24.00
C HIS A 461 5.52 11.02 23.11
N TYR A 462 5.71 10.86 21.81
CA TYR A 462 4.60 10.63 20.89
C TYR A 462 4.09 9.18 20.88
N PHE A 463 4.93 8.22 21.29
CA PHE A 463 4.58 6.79 21.31
C PHE A 463 4.29 6.26 22.73
N SER A 464 4.21 7.15 23.74
CA SER A 464 4.07 6.77 25.15
C SER A 464 2.86 5.90 25.46
N ASP A 465 1.74 6.24 24.83
CA ASP A 465 0.43 5.67 25.14
C ASP A 465 0.34 4.26 24.56
N LEU A 466 0.80 4.09 23.33
CA LEU A 466 0.90 2.79 22.67
C LEU A 466 1.85 1.85 23.42
N LEU A 467 3.01 2.34 23.88
CA LEU A 467 3.92 1.57 24.73
C LEU A 467 3.28 1.14 26.05
N SER A 468 2.33 1.93 26.57
CA SER A 468 1.62 1.60 27.81
C SER A 468 0.49 0.60 27.53
N ILE A 469 -0.23 0.76 26.42
CA ILE A 469 -1.32 -0.12 26.01
C ILE A 469 -0.82 -1.51 25.61
N LEU A 470 0.34 -1.62 24.94
CA LEU A 470 0.97 -2.90 24.63
C LEU A 470 1.28 -3.75 25.89
N GLU A 471 1.35 -3.14 27.08
CA GLU A 471 1.58 -3.85 28.35
C GLU A 471 0.30 -4.40 28.98
N THR A 472 -0.86 -4.04 28.42
CA THR A 472 -2.19 -4.44 28.91
C THR A 472 -2.70 -5.69 28.21
N GLN A 473 -1.87 -6.29 27.34
CA GLN A 473 -2.15 -7.54 26.64
C GLN A 473 -2.64 -8.62 27.60
N ARG A 474 -3.79 -9.20 27.26
CA ARG A 474 -4.42 -10.29 28.01
C ARG A 474 -5.17 -11.22 27.08
N TRP A 475 -5.36 -12.45 27.52
CA TRP A 475 -6.21 -13.41 26.83
C TRP A 475 -7.68 -13.09 27.08
N GLN A 476 -8.45 -12.96 26.00
CA GLN A 476 -9.90 -12.87 26.03
C GLN A 476 -10.46 -13.68 24.86
N GLU A 477 -11.33 -14.65 25.14
CA GLU A 477 -11.97 -15.51 24.12
C GLU A 477 -10.98 -16.18 23.14
N GLY A 478 -9.81 -16.57 23.64
CA GLY A 478 -8.77 -17.24 22.84
C GLY A 478 -7.90 -16.31 21.99
N ARG A 479 -8.01 -14.99 22.16
CA ARG A 479 -7.22 -13.98 21.45
C ARG A 479 -6.53 -13.02 22.39
N ILE A 480 -5.51 -12.34 21.89
CA ILE A 480 -4.81 -11.28 22.61
C ILE A 480 -5.56 -9.96 22.37
N VAL A 481 -6.00 -9.33 23.45
CA VAL A 481 -6.62 -8.00 23.43
C VAL A 481 -5.85 -7.05 24.33
N THR A 482 -5.92 -5.75 24.03
CA THR A 482 -5.36 -4.69 24.88
C THR A 482 -6.47 -3.81 25.45
N ASP A 483 -6.08 -2.88 26.33
CA ASP A 483 -6.89 -1.73 26.68
C ASP A 483 -7.09 -0.79 25.49
N THR A 484 -8.07 0.09 25.62
CA THR A 484 -8.53 1.00 24.58
C THR A 484 -7.48 2.07 24.27
N VAL A 485 -7.11 2.17 22.98
CA VAL A 485 -6.33 3.27 22.39
C VAL A 485 -7.24 4.46 22.06
N VAL A 486 -8.39 4.17 21.43
CA VAL A 486 -9.36 5.18 21.00
C VAL A 486 -10.73 4.83 21.54
N ALA A 487 -11.33 5.75 22.28
CA ALA A 487 -12.56 5.51 23.02
C ALA A 487 -13.82 5.64 22.14
N GLU A 488 -14.91 5.03 22.61
CA GLU A 488 -16.20 5.03 21.93
C GLU A 488 -16.74 6.45 21.63
N ASP A 489 -16.49 7.42 22.51
CA ASP A 489 -16.90 8.82 22.31
C ASP A 489 -16.14 9.53 21.18
N GLN A 490 -15.05 8.94 20.69
CA GLN A 490 -14.21 9.48 19.62
C GLN A 490 -14.53 8.85 18.27
N VAL A 491 -14.78 7.54 18.22
CA VAL A 491 -14.91 6.78 16.96
C VAL A 491 -16.10 5.82 16.93
N GLY A 492 -17.02 5.91 17.89
CA GLY A 492 -18.25 5.11 17.95
C GLY A 492 -18.06 3.67 18.44
N ARG A 493 -16.83 3.27 18.79
CA ARG A 493 -16.50 2.00 19.46
C ARG A 493 -15.16 2.11 20.20
N ASN A 494 -14.93 1.24 21.18
CA ASN A 494 -13.63 1.14 21.84
C ASN A 494 -12.67 0.31 20.99
N ILE A 495 -11.51 0.89 20.65
CA ILE A 495 -10.52 0.27 19.77
C ILE A 495 -9.22 0.12 20.54
N GLY A 496 -8.75 -1.12 20.70
CA GLY A 496 -7.42 -1.45 21.21
C GLY A 496 -6.41 -1.69 20.07
N ILE A 497 -5.23 -2.21 20.42
CA ILE A 497 -4.27 -2.74 19.45
C ILE A 497 -4.64 -4.22 19.23
N PRO A 498 -5.12 -4.61 18.03
CA PRO A 498 -5.47 -6.00 17.77
C PRO A 498 -4.21 -6.84 17.55
N GLU A 499 -4.31 -8.16 17.77
CA GLU A 499 -3.16 -9.09 17.75
C GLU A 499 -2.50 -9.26 16.38
N ASN A 500 -3.18 -8.86 15.30
CA ASN A 500 -2.71 -8.88 13.91
C ASN A 500 -1.98 -7.59 13.49
N VAL A 501 -1.73 -6.64 14.39
CA VAL A 501 -1.02 -5.39 14.10
C VAL A 501 0.40 -5.41 14.66
N PHE A 502 1.37 -5.11 13.79
CA PHE A 502 2.80 -5.10 14.07
C PHE A 502 3.41 -3.72 13.84
N PHE A 503 4.12 -3.20 14.83
CA PHE A 503 4.84 -1.94 14.76
C PHE A 503 6.32 -2.20 14.47
N ILE A 504 6.87 -1.54 13.44
CA ILE A 504 8.28 -1.61 13.11
C ILE A 504 8.83 -0.19 12.95
N GLY A 505 9.84 0.17 13.74
CA GLY A 505 10.53 1.46 13.63
C GLY A 505 11.85 1.35 12.89
N THR A 506 12.16 2.28 11.98
CA THR A 506 13.50 2.40 11.38
C THR A 506 14.28 3.52 12.07
N VAL A 507 15.58 3.31 12.25
CA VAL A 507 16.47 4.21 13.00
C VAL A 507 17.77 4.38 12.25
N ASN A 508 18.14 5.64 12.03
CA ASN A 508 19.44 6.02 11.48
C ASN A 508 20.43 6.27 12.64
N MET A 509 21.63 5.69 12.54
CA MET A 509 22.64 5.65 13.61
C MET A 509 23.80 6.62 13.39
N ASP A 510 23.92 7.12 12.17
CA ASP A 510 24.94 8.03 11.63
C ASP A 510 24.67 9.51 11.98
N GLU A 511 23.40 9.89 12.04
CA GLU A 511 22.98 11.24 12.45
C GLU A 511 22.37 11.18 13.85
N THR A 512 23.06 11.79 14.82
CA THR A 512 22.67 11.79 16.25
C THR A 512 21.27 12.36 16.44
N THR A 513 20.27 11.49 16.53
CA THR A 513 18.93 11.85 17.01
C THR A 513 18.64 11.13 18.33
N HIS A 514 17.50 11.40 18.93
CA HIS A 514 17.29 11.19 20.36
C HIS A 514 17.57 9.73 20.79
N PRO A 515 18.45 9.50 21.78
CA PRO A 515 18.77 8.14 22.22
C PRO A 515 17.54 7.47 22.84
N PHE A 516 17.37 6.18 22.59
CA PHE A 516 16.24 5.43 23.14
C PHE A 516 16.33 5.30 24.65
N SER A 517 15.23 5.62 25.33
CA SER A 517 15.09 5.33 26.75
C SER A 517 14.97 3.82 27.02
N LYS A 518 15.39 3.38 28.21
CA LYS A 518 15.20 1.99 28.67
C LYS A 518 13.73 1.54 28.57
N LYS A 519 12.78 2.47 28.74
CA LYS A 519 11.34 2.23 28.62
C LYS A 519 10.95 1.72 27.23
N VAL A 520 11.56 2.26 26.17
CA VAL A 520 11.33 1.85 24.78
C VAL A 520 12.03 0.51 24.52
N LEU A 521 13.30 0.39 24.91
CA LEU A 521 14.12 -0.82 24.68
C LEU A 521 13.58 -2.08 25.40
N ASP A 522 12.92 -1.93 26.55
CA ASP A 522 12.28 -3.04 27.23
C ASP A 522 11.07 -3.61 26.44
N ARG A 523 10.45 -2.78 25.61
CA ARG A 523 9.21 -3.08 24.88
C ARG A 523 9.45 -3.50 23.43
N ALA A 524 10.57 -3.13 22.83
CA ALA A 524 10.94 -3.47 21.46
C ALA A 524 12.04 -4.53 21.37
N ASN A 525 12.02 -5.38 20.34
CA ASN A 525 13.23 -6.08 19.88
C ASN A 525 14.03 -5.12 18.99
N THR A 526 15.35 -5.02 19.16
CA THR A 526 16.16 -4.05 18.40
C THR A 526 17.23 -4.74 17.56
N ILE A 527 17.04 -4.79 16.25
CA ILE A 527 17.93 -5.47 15.32
C ILE A 527 18.87 -4.45 14.67
N GLU A 528 20.16 -4.70 14.80
CA GLU A 528 21.21 -3.87 14.20
C GLU A 528 21.46 -4.29 12.74
N PHE A 529 21.47 -3.32 11.84
CA PHE A 529 21.56 -3.47 10.39
C PHE A 529 22.80 -2.73 9.87
N ASN A 530 23.96 -3.35 10.01
CA ASN A 530 25.25 -2.73 9.66
C ASN A 530 26.02 -3.44 8.53
N HIS A 531 25.54 -4.60 8.08
CA HIS A 531 26.22 -5.39 7.06
C HIS A 531 25.40 -5.41 5.77
N ILE A 532 25.85 -4.61 4.79
CA ILE A 532 25.39 -4.68 3.41
C ILE A 532 26.47 -5.39 2.59
N GLN A 533 26.10 -6.47 1.90
CA GLN A 533 26.95 -7.09 0.89
C GLN A 533 26.54 -6.57 -0.48
N LEU A 534 27.36 -5.67 -1.05
CA LEU A 534 27.09 -5.05 -2.36
C LEU A 534 27.48 -5.95 -3.54
N ASP A 535 28.29 -6.96 -3.28
CA ASP A 535 28.84 -7.90 -4.26
C ASP A 535 28.01 -9.19 -4.40
N ASN A 536 26.82 -9.23 -3.80
CA ASN A 536 25.94 -10.38 -3.86
C ASN A 536 24.95 -10.26 -5.04
N PHE A 537 25.37 -10.75 -6.22
CA PHE A 537 24.58 -10.71 -7.45
C PHE A 537 23.64 -11.90 -7.62
N ILE A 538 23.62 -12.85 -6.68
CA ILE A 538 22.88 -14.12 -6.80
C ILE A 538 21.38 -13.87 -7.06
N GLY A 539 20.77 -12.88 -6.38
CA GLY A 539 19.37 -12.52 -6.61
C GLY A 539 19.10 -11.96 -8.02
N LEU A 540 20.04 -11.20 -8.58
CA LEU A 540 19.95 -10.63 -9.93
C LEU A 540 20.18 -11.69 -11.02
N GLU A 541 21.10 -12.63 -10.78
CA GLU A 541 21.35 -13.77 -11.65
C GLU A 541 20.13 -14.71 -11.68
N ASN A 542 19.53 -14.99 -10.52
CA ASN A 542 18.33 -15.82 -10.42
C ASN A 542 17.11 -15.14 -11.06
N ALA A 543 16.92 -13.83 -10.86
CA ALA A 543 15.84 -13.06 -11.49
C ALA A 543 15.99 -12.97 -13.02
N ALA A 544 17.22 -13.03 -13.54
CA ALA A 544 17.48 -13.05 -14.99
C ALA A 544 17.23 -14.42 -15.64
N VAL A 545 17.18 -15.49 -14.84
CA VAL A 545 17.02 -16.89 -15.30
C VAL A 545 15.60 -17.42 -15.07
N SER A 546 14.84 -16.85 -14.14
CA SER A 546 13.45 -17.23 -13.88
C SER A 546 12.53 -16.84 -15.04
N ILE A 547 12.08 -17.85 -15.79
CA ILE A 547 10.84 -17.78 -16.59
C ILE A 547 9.71 -17.53 -15.59
N GLU A 548 8.81 -16.58 -15.89
CA GLU A 548 7.62 -16.25 -15.10
C GLU A 548 6.71 -17.48 -14.97
N GLU A 549 7.01 -18.38 -14.03
CA GLU A 549 6.02 -19.31 -13.49
C GLU A 549 5.23 -18.53 -12.43
N GLU A 550 3.96 -18.23 -12.74
CA GLU A 550 2.98 -17.75 -11.77
C GLU A 550 2.82 -18.82 -10.68
N SER A 551 3.64 -18.74 -9.63
CA SER A 551 3.38 -19.49 -8.41
C SER A 551 2.15 -18.88 -7.75
N GLU A 552 1.10 -19.68 -7.54
CA GLU A 552 0.02 -19.33 -6.61
C GLU A 552 0.65 -18.86 -5.30
N SER A 553 0.45 -17.58 -4.98
CA SER A 553 1.05 -16.97 -3.81
C SER A 553 0.21 -17.30 -2.60
N LEU A 554 0.57 -18.37 -1.87
CA LEU A 554 -0.01 -18.66 -0.56
C LEU A 554 0.46 -17.61 0.45
N TYR A 555 -0.46 -16.82 1.00
CA TYR A 555 -0.16 -15.88 2.07
C TYR A 555 -0.64 -16.43 3.43
N PRO A 556 0.18 -16.35 4.49
CA PRO A 556 -0.21 -16.91 5.77
C PRO A 556 -1.14 -15.97 6.53
N THR A 557 -1.96 -16.54 7.41
CA THR A 557 -2.72 -15.74 8.37
C THR A 557 -1.80 -15.00 9.34
N ALA A 558 -2.33 -13.97 10.01
CA ALA A 558 -1.64 -13.22 11.06
C ALA A 558 -1.09 -14.13 12.17
N GLN A 559 -1.67 -15.32 12.37
CA GLN A 559 -1.19 -16.33 13.33
C GLN A 559 0.27 -16.74 13.13
N PHE A 560 0.77 -16.64 11.90
CA PHE A 560 2.18 -16.83 11.59
C PHE A 560 3.07 -15.91 12.42
N LEU A 561 2.66 -14.66 12.60
CA LEU A 561 3.38 -13.64 13.36
C LEU A 561 2.84 -13.39 14.76
N THR A 562 1.64 -13.85 15.12
CA THR A 562 1.13 -13.61 16.48
C THR A 562 1.86 -14.47 17.52
N SER A 563 2.04 -13.89 18.71
CA SER A 563 2.61 -14.60 19.86
C SER A 563 1.61 -15.62 20.41
N ASN A 564 2.11 -16.80 20.76
CA ASN A 564 1.39 -17.81 21.53
C ASN A 564 1.48 -17.59 23.05
N TYR A 565 2.30 -16.66 23.52
CA TYR A 565 2.57 -16.44 24.95
C TYR A 565 2.54 -14.95 25.29
N ILE A 566 1.92 -14.59 26.42
CA ILE A 566 1.94 -13.22 26.95
C ILE A 566 2.88 -13.14 28.16
N GLN A 567 2.78 -14.13 29.06
CA GLN A 567 3.56 -14.20 30.29
C GLN A 567 4.32 -15.53 30.38
N LEU A 568 5.46 -15.56 31.07
CA LEU A 568 6.28 -16.79 31.14
C LEU A 568 5.51 -18.01 31.67
N LYS A 569 4.51 -17.79 32.52
CA LYS A 569 3.65 -18.87 33.04
C LYS A 569 2.91 -19.62 31.93
N ASP A 570 2.58 -18.93 30.83
CA ASP A 570 1.83 -19.48 29.70
C ASP A 570 2.68 -20.52 28.96
N ALA A 571 4.01 -20.31 28.91
CA ALA A 571 4.95 -21.21 28.24
C ALA A 571 5.61 -22.24 29.18
N TYR A 572 5.52 -22.05 30.50
CA TYR A 572 6.34 -22.77 31.47
C TYR A 572 6.07 -24.28 31.54
N ALA A 573 4.81 -24.69 31.39
CA ALA A 573 4.42 -26.10 31.52
C ALA A 573 5.03 -26.96 30.40
N GLU A 574 5.02 -26.45 29.17
CA GLU A 574 5.47 -27.15 27.97
C GLU A 574 6.98 -27.02 27.75
N ASN A 575 7.56 -25.87 28.14
CA ASN A 575 8.93 -25.49 27.77
C ASN A 575 9.88 -25.36 28.97
N LYS A 576 9.67 -26.20 30.00
CA LYS A 576 10.39 -26.08 31.28
C LYS A 576 11.92 -26.10 31.15
N ASN A 577 12.46 -27.02 30.34
CA ASN A 577 13.90 -27.22 30.22
C ASN A 577 14.60 -26.02 29.55
N ILE A 578 14.05 -25.53 28.43
CA ILE A 578 14.57 -24.35 27.73
C ILE A 578 14.44 -23.09 28.58
N ILE A 579 13.34 -22.91 29.30
CA ILE A 579 13.17 -21.76 30.20
C ILE A 579 14.19 -21.80 31.34
N GLN A 580 14.38 -22.95 32.00
CA GLN A 580 15.31 -23.06 33.12
C GLN A 580 16.77 -22.84 32.69
N SER A 581 17.16 -23.40 31.55
CA SER A 581 18.51 -23.20 30.99
C SER A 581 18.76 -21.74 30.57
N THR A 582 17.78 -21.12 29.90
CA THR A 582 17.82 -19.71 29.50
C THR A 582 17.92 -18.79 30.71
N VAL A 583 17.05 -18.97 31.70
CA VAL A 583 17.05 -18.15 32.93
C VAL A 583 18.35 -18.31 33.70
N SER A 584 18.92 -19.52 33.76
CA SER A 584 20.24 -19.75 34.36
C SER A 584 21.35 -18.95 33.67
N GLN A 585 21.33 -18.85 32.34
CA GLN A 585 22.26 -17.99 31.61
C GLN A 585 22.00 -16.50 31.89
N LEU A 586 20.74 -16.06 31.88
CA LEU A 586 20.38 -14.67 32.19
C LEU A 586 20.77 -14.24 33.61
N VAL A 587 20.74 -15.15 34.59
CA VAL A 587 21.24 -14.88 35.95
C VAL A 587 22.73 -14.56 35.92
N LYS A 588 23.54 -15.32 35.17
CA LYS A 588 24.99 -15.05 35.02
C LYS A 588 25.22 -13.69 34.35
N ILE A 589 24.46 -13.38 33.30
CA ILE A 589 24.51 -12.09 32.60
C ILE A 589 24.16 -10.95 33.57
N ASN A 590 23.11 -11.11 34.36
CA ASN A 590 22.68 -10.11 35.34
C ASN A 590 23.74 -9.82 36.40
N THR A 591 24.49 -10.83 36.86
CA THR A 591 25.61 -10.63 37.79
C THR A 591 26.68 -9.70 37.22
N ILE A 592 26.95 -9.77 35.92
CA ILE A 592 27.91 -8.87 35.25
C ILE A 592 27.34 -7.43 35.16
N LEU A 593 26.07 -7.31 34.75
CA LEU A 593 25.42 -6.01 34.51
C LEU A 593 25.04 -5.24 35.79
N GLU A 594 25.02 -5.90 36.94
CA GLU A 594 24.62 -5.31 38.22
C GLU A 594 25.49 -4.09 38.58
N SER A 595 26.79 -4.16 38.27
CA SER A 595 27.77 -3.11 38.58
C SER A 595 27.51 -1.77 37.89
N ILE A 596 26.77 -1.75 36.78
CA ILE A 596 26.37 -0.55 36.04
C ILE A 596 24.86 -0.27 36.14
N HIS A 597 24.15 -0.96 37.04
CA HIS A 597 22.70 -0.87 37.19
C HIS A 597 21.93 -1.07 35.86
N ALA A 598 22.41 -2.01 35.04
CA ALA A 598 21.81 -2.38 33.74
C ALA A 598 21.13 -3.75 33.78
N HIS A 599 20.73 -4.21 34.97
CA HIS A 599 20.10 -5.51 35.18
C HIS A 599 18.83 -5.69 34.33
N VAL A 600 18.62 -6.93 33.93
CA VAL A 600 17.50 -7.38 33.11
C VAL A 600 16.30 -7.70 34.00
N GLY A 601 15.17 -7.03 33.73
CA GLY A 601 13.91 -7.27 34.42
C GLY A 601 13.10 -8.43 33.82
N PHE A 602 11.97 -8.75 34.45
CA PHE A 602 11.09 -9.86 34.06
C PHE A 602 10.60 -9.79 32.61
N ARG A 603 10.27 -8.60 32.10
CA ARG A 603 9.80 -8.42 30.71
C ARG A 603 10.80 -8.90 29.67
N VAL A 604 12.07 -8.60 29.91
CA VAL A 604 13.14 -8.94 28.98
C VAL A 604 13.48 -10.42 29.11
N ARG A 605 13.49 -10.97 30.33
CA ARG A 605 13.58 -12.41 30.56
C ARG A 605 12.51 -13.16 29.77
N ASP A 606 11.26 -12.76 29.89
CA ASP A 606 10.13 -13.43 29.23
C ASP A 606 10.28 -13.36 27.70
N SER A 607 10.64 -12.18 27.17
CA SER A 607 10.94 -11.98 25.75
C SER A 607 12.04 -12.92 25.24
N ILE A 608 13.16 -13.05 25.96
CA ILE A 608 14.28 -13.91 25.56
C ILE A 608 13.87 -15.39 25.61
N CYS A 609 13.10 -15.80 26.63
CA CYS A 609 12.56 -17.15 26.72
C CYS A 609 11.64 -17.46 25.54
N PHE A 610 10.69 -16.58 25.22
CA PHE A 610 9.76 -16.78 24.10
C PHE A 610 10.52 -16.88 22.76
N TYR A 611 11.50 -16.01 22.55
CA TYR A 611 12.33 -16.05 21.34
C TYR A 611 13.03 -17.41 21.19
N LEU A 612 13.66 -17.92 22.25
CA LEU A 612 14.35 -19.20 22.21
C LEU A 612 13.39 -20.39 22.06
N ILE A 613 12.20 -20.31 22.67
CA ILE A 613 11.14 -21.33 22.49
C ILE A 613 10.68 -21.38 21.03
N TYR A 614 10.41 -20.23 20.41
CA TYR A 614 10.04 -20.20 18.98
C TYR A 614 11.17 -20.69 18.09
N ASN A 615 12.41 -20.36 18.42
CA ASN A 615 13.55 -20.88 17.68
C ASN A 615 13.64 -22.42 17.75
N GLU A 616 13.49 -23.01 18.93
CA GLU A 616 13.48 -24.47 19.11
C GLU A 616 12.29 -25.10 18.38
N ARG A 617 11.10 -24.53 18.54
CA ARG A 617 9.85 -25.00 17.93
C ARG A 617 9.90 -25.06 16.40
N PHE A 618 10.51 -24.06 15.76
CA PHE A 618 10.58 -23.96 14.30
C PHE A 618 11.93 -24.37 13.71
N SER A 619 12.90 -24.73 14.57
CA SER A 619 14.26 -25.16 14.17
C SER A 619 14.95 -24.20 13.19
N LEU A 620 14.93 -22.90 13.50
CA LEU A 620 15.42 -21.85 12.59
C LEU A 620 16.91 -21.56 12.73
N MET A 621 17.44 -21.61 13.96
CA MET A 621 18.84 -21.37 14.30
C MET A 621 19.30 -22.34 15.38
N THR A 622 20.61 -22.49 15.57
CA THR A 622 21.13 -23.19 16.75
C THR A 622 20.78 -22.41 18.03
N PRO A 623 20.66 -23.09 19.20
CA PRO A 623 20.39 -22.42 20.47
C PRO A 623 21.41 -21.32 20.81
N GLU A 624 22.68 -21.55 20.48
CA GLU A 624 23.76 -20.58 20.67
C GLU A 624 23.61 -19.35 19.79
N GLU A 625 23.31 -19.51 18.50
CA GLU A 625 23.05 -18.38 17.57
C GLU A 625 21.84 -17.57 18.02
N ALA A 626 20.74 -18.25 18.38
CA ALA A 626 19.53 -17.59 18.83
C ALA A 626 19.77 -16.79 20.14
N MET A 627 20.58 -17.33 21.06
CA MET A 627 20.97 -16.62 22.28
C MET A 627 21.92 -15.44 21.98
N ASP A 628 22.86 -15.59 21.04
CA ASP A 628 23.74 -14.50 20.60
C ASP A 628 22.92 -13.32 20.04
N MET A 629 21.92 -13.62 19.20
CA MET A 629 20.98 -12.62 18.68
C MET A 629 20.22 -11.91 19.81
N GLN A 630 19.75 -12.63 20.82
CA GLN A 630 19.04 -12.02 21.96
C GLN A 630 19.97 -11.18 22.85
N ILE A 631 21.23 -11.58 23.02
CA ILE A 631 22.23 -10.77 23.71
C ILE A 631 22.43 -9.45 22.97
N MET A 632 22.60 -9.50 21.65
CA MET A 632 22.73 -8.32 20.79
C MET A 632 21.51 -7.39 20.87
N GLN A 633 20.29 -7.93 20.92
CA GLN A 633 19.06 -7.14 20.86
C GLN A 633 18.56 -6.60 22.21
N LYS A 634 18.82 -7.33 23.30
CA LYS A 634 18.20 -7.02 24.61
C LYS A 634 19.19 -6.64 25.70
N ILE A 635 20.44 -7.07 25.57
CA ILE A 635 21.44 -6.94 26.61
C ILE A 635 22.43 -5.83 26.27
N LEU A 636 23.14 -5.94 25.15
CA LEU A 636 24.16 -4.98 24.75
C LEU A 636 23.65 -3.53 24.61
N PRO A 637 22.42 -3.27 24.12
CA PRO A 637 21.88 -1.91 24.03
C PRO A 637 21.78 -1.16 25.37
N ARG A 638 21.89 -1.88 26.49
CA ARG A 638 21.88 -1.30 27.84
C ARG A 638 23.25 -0.84 28.32
N ILE A 639 24.31 -1.26 27.65
CA ILE A 639 25.70 -0.96 28.03
C ILE A 639 26.10 0.35 27.35
N GLN A 640 26.26 1.40 28.15
CA GLN A 640 26.76 2.70 27.69
C GLN A 640 27.42 3.47 28.82
N GLY A 641 28.40 4.31 28.48
CA GLY A 641 29.07 5.18 29.44
C GLY A 641 30.54 5.41 29.11
N ASN A 642 31.23 6.10 30.01
CA ASN A 642 32.62 6.55 29.89
C ASN A 642 33.50 6.18 31.09
N ASN A 643 33.01 5.32 31.99
CA ASN A 643 33.71 5.02 33.24
C ASN A 643 34.43 3.66 33.20
N SER A 644 35.38 3.48 34.12
CA SER A 644 36.16 2.23 34.24
C SER A 644 35.31 1.02 34.62
N VAL A 645 34.14 1.23 35.25
CA VAL A 645 33.18 0.17 35.58
C VAL A 645 32.55 -0.39 34.31
N VAL A 646 32.19 0.45 33.35
CA VAL A 646 31.70 0.04 32.02
C VAL A 646 32.78 -0.73 31.26
N LYS A 647 34.05 -0.29 31.31
CA LYS A 647 35.17 -1.04 30.73
C LYS A 647 35.26 -2.45 31.30
N LYS A 648 35.20 -2.58 32.62
CA LYS A 648 35.19 -3.89 33.31
C LYS A 648 34.02 -4.76 32.86
N VAL A 649 32.82 -4.21 32.78
CA VAL A 649 31.63 -4.94 32.29
C VAL A 649 31.80 -5.42 30.86
N ILE A 650 32.31 -4.59 29.96
CA ILE A 650 32.55 -4.98 28.55
C ILE A 650 33.54 -6.14 28.47
N ILE A 651 34.63 -6.07 29.24
CA ILE A 651 35.65 -7.15 29.31
C ILE A 651 35.06 -8.44 29.87
N GLU A 652 34.33 -8.38 30.99
CA GLU A 652 33.68 -9.54 31.60
C GLU A 652 32.66 -10.18 30.66
N PHE A 653 31.90 -9.35 29.96
CA PHE A 653 30.90 -9.81 29.00
C PHE A 653 31.54 -10.39 27.75
N LEU A 654 32.67 -9.83 27.28
CA LEU A 654 33.43 -10.38 26.16
C LEU A 654 34.01 -11.77 26.49
N LEU A 655 34.56 -11.96 27.70
CA LEU A 655 35.02 -13.27 28.17
C LEU A 655 33.86 -14.29 28.26
N PHE A 656 32.69 -13.83 28.70
CA PHE A 656 31.46 -14.62 28.70
C PHE A 656 31.03 -14.97 27.27
N SER A 657 31.11 -14.04 26.31
CA SER A 657 30.79 -14.31 24.90
C SER A 657 31.76 -15.27 24.22
N ILE A 658 33.02 -15.32 24.65
CA ILE A 658 34.00 -16.28 24.11
C ILE A 658 33.75 -17.68 24.69
N SER A 659 33.64 -17.80 26.02
CA SER A 659 33.72 -19.09 26.72
C SER A 659 32.40 -19.61 27.30
N GLY A 660 31.35 -18.80 27.33
CA GLY A 660 30.07 -19.09 27.98
C GLY A 660 30.10 -19.14 29.51
N SER A 661 31.22 -18.77 30.13
CA SER A 661 31.42 -18.83 31.58
C SER A 661 32.07 -17.55 32.10
N ILE A 662 31.73 -17.18 33.35
CA ILE A 662 32.36 -16.05 34.03
C ILE A 662 33.81 -16.43 34.35
N SER A 663 34.75 -15.69 33.80
CA SER A 663 36.19 -15.88 33.98
C SER A 663 36.80 -14.70 34.73
N ASN A 664 37.99 -14.88 35.32
CA ASN A 664 38.69 -13.80 36.00
C ASN A 664 39.06 -12.68 35.00
N SER A 665 38.46 -11.51 35.17
CA SER A 665 38.65 -10.33 34.31
C SER A 665 39.82 -9.45 34.73
N LYS A 666 40.36 -9.65 35.94
CA LYS A 666 41.31 -8.71 36.58
C LYS A 666 42.56 -8.45 35.72
N GLU A 667 43.18 -9.51 35.22
CA GLU A 667 44.40 -9.41 34.39
C GLU A 667 44.17 -8.66 33.06
N TYR A 668 42.95 -8.69 32.52
CA TYR A 668 42.59 -7.96 31.30
C TYR A 668 42.21 -6.50 31.61
N VAL A 669 41.53 -6.26 32.74
CA VAL A 669 41.16 -4.90 33.18
C VAL A 669 42.40 -4.09 33.55
N ASP A 670 43.37 -4.71 34.22
CA ASP A 670 44.62 -4.09 34.64
C ASP A 670 45.62 -3.93 33.47
N GLY A 671 45.29 -4.47 32.28
CA GLY A 671 46.13 -4.38 31.07
C GLY A 671 47.32 -5.33 31.05
N GLU A 672 47.38 -6.30 31.97
CA GLU A 672 48.42 -7.33 32.03
C GLU A 672 48.29 -8.36 30.89
N ARG A 673 47.08 -8.52 30.34
CA ARG A 673 46.79 -9.34 29.17
C ARG A 673 45.95 -8.59 28.14
N ASP A 674 46.24 -8.85 26.87
CA ASP A 674 45.52 -8.29 25.73
C ASP A 674 44.30 -9.16 25.39
N ILE A 675 43.11 -8.60 25.61
CA ILE A 675 41.84 -9.28 25.32
C ILE A 675 41.53 -9.36 23.82
N GLU A 676 42.06 -8.43 23.00
CA GLU A 676 41.88 -8.48 21.55
C GLU A 676 42.66 -9.64 20.94
N GLN A 677 43.87 -9.92 21.44
CA GLN A 677 44.66 -11.08 21.03
C GLN A 677 43.95 -12.40 21.38
N LEU A 678 43.36 -12.48 22.59
CA LEU A 678 42.56 -13.63 22.99
C LEU A 678 41.38 -13.84 22.03
N TRP A 679 40.63 -12.77 21.76
CA TRP A 679 39.51 -12.80 20.84
C TRP A 679 39.92 -13.20 19.41
N ALA A 680 40.99 -12.61 18.88
CA ALA A 680 41.51 -12.93 17.55
C ALA A 680 41.91 -14.41 17.42
N LYS A 681 42.55 -14.97 18.45
CA LYS A 681 42.89 -16.40 18.51
C LYS A 681 41.63 -17.26 18.46
N HIS A 682 40.65 -16.99 19.33
CA HIS A 682 39.42 -17.79 19.40
C HIS A 682 38.57 -17.70 18.13
N ILE A 683 38.52 -16.53 17.48
CA ILE A 683 37.88 -16.38 16.17
C ILE A 683 38.57 -17.25 15.12
N SER A 684 39.90 -17.22 15.05
CA SER A 684 40.64 -18.02 14.06
C SER A 684 40.45 -19.53 14.24
N GLU A 685 40.15 -19.96 15.46
CA GLU A 685 39.86 -21.35 15.82
C GLU A 685 38.36 -21.71 15.71
N ASN A 686 37.49 -20.78 15.26
CA ASN A 686 36.02 -20.91 15.28
C ASN A 686 35.47 -21.37 16.65
N ASN A 687 36.11 -20.91 17.73
CA ASN A 687 35.83 -21.34 19.11
C ASN A 687 35.34 -20.18 19.96
N VAL A 688 34.32 -19.47 19.46
CA VAL A 688 33.63 -18.37 20.15
C VAL A 688 32.17 -18.75 20.30
N LYS A 689 31.67 -18.75 21.53
CA LYS A 689 30.29 -19.16 21.81
C LYS A 689 29.23 -18.21 21.24
N TYR A 690 29.45 -16.89 21.39
CA TYR A 690 28.56 -15.83 20.93
C TYR A 690 29.34 -14.84 20.03
N PRO A 691 29.60 -15.20 18.76
CA PRO A 691 30.50 -14.47 17.87
C PRO A 691 30.05 -13.04 17.56
N GLN A 692 28.76 -12.79 17.34
CA GLN A 692 28.24 -11.46 17.01
C GLN A 692 28.36 -10.52 18.21
N SER A 693 27.94 -10.99 19.39
CA SER A 693 28.09 -10.24 20.64
C SER A 693 29.56 -9.94 20.96
N ALA A 694 30.46 -10.91 20.79
CA ALA A 694 31.90 -10.71 21.03
C ALA A 694 32.48 -9.64 20.10
N LYS A 695 32.14 -9.70 18.80
CA LYS A 695 32.57 -8.70 17.80
C LYS A 695 32.09 -7.30 18.16
N LYS A 696 30.82 -7.15 18.57
CA LYS A 696 30.26 -5.86 18.98
C LYS A 696 30.92 -5.32 20.25
N LEU A 697 31.20 -6.18 21.24
CA LEU A 697 31.88 -5.79 22.48
C LEU A 697 33.31 -5.30 22.24
N ILE A 698 34.05 -5.92 21.34
CA ILE A 698 35.39 -5.44 20.93
C ILE A 698 35.29 -4.04 20.32
N TYR A 699 34.32 -3.83 19.42
CA TYR A 699 34.10 -2.52 18.85
C TYR A 699 33.78 -1.46 19.93
N MET A 700 32.89 -1.80 20.87
CA MET A 700 32.55 -0.94 22.00
C MET A 700 33.75 -0.66 22.92
N LEU A 701 34.62 -1.65 23.15
CA LEU A 701 35.84 -1.51 23.95
C LEU A 701 36.83 -0.55 23.29
N ARG A 702 37.09 -0.73 21.98
CA ARG A 702 37.96 0.15 21.20
C ARG A 702 37.51 1.60 21.27
N ARG A 703 36.20 1.85 21.11
CA ARG A 703 35.65 3.20 21.25
C ARG A 703 35.84 3.77 22.64
N LEU A 704 35.62 2.98 23.69
CA LEU A 704 35.83 3.45 25.05
C LEU A 704 37.29 3.87 25.26
N ASP A 705 38.24 3.15 24.68
CA ASP A 705 39.66 3.43 24.79
C ASP A 705 40.12 4.61 23.91
N HIS A 706 39.52 4.80 22.72
CA HIS A 706 39.87 5.88 21.79
C HIS A 706 39.09 7.19 22.03
N ASP A 707 37.77 7.10 22.14
CA ASP A 707 36.84 8.25 22.22
C ASP A 707 36.51 8.62 23.68
N GLY A 708 36.85 7.77 24.65
CA GLY A 708 36.51 7.96 26.06
C GLY A 708 35.05 7.72 26.40
N PHE A 709 34.20 7.33 25.44
CA PHE A 709 32.80 6.98 25.64
C PHE A 709 32.42 5.84 24.70
N THR A 710 31.53 4.97 25.16
CA THR A 710 30.99 3.89 24.34
C THR A 710 29.49 3.74 24.53
N SER A 711 28.81 3.34 23.47
CA SER A 711 27.40 3.02 23.44
C SER A 711 27.16 2.04 22.31
N PHE A 712 26.19 1.15 22.49
CA PHE A 712 25.77 0.21 21.45
C PHE A 712 25.36 0.92 20.15
N TRP A 713 24.75 2.12 20.27
CA TRP A 713 24.11 2.81 19.15
C TRP A 713 25.04 3.66 18.30
N VAL A 714 26.25 3.96 18.77
CA VAL A 714 27.16 4.84 18.04
C VAL A 714 28.06 3.96 17.20
N SER A 715 27.90 4.08 15.87
CA SER A 715 28.70 3.36 14.87
C SER A 715 29.96 4.09 14.45
#